data_AF-A0A100WN86-F1
#
_entry.id   AF-A0A100WN86-F1
#
_cell.length_a   1.000
_cell.length_b   1.000
_cell.length_c   1.000
_cell.angle_alpha   90.00
_cell.angle_beta   90.00
_cell.angle_gamma   90.00
#
_symmetry.space_group_name_H-M   'P 1'
#
loop_
_entity.id
_entity.type
_entity.pdbx_description
1 polymer ?
#
loop_
_entity_poly.entity_id
_entity_poly.type
_entity_poly.pdbx_seq_one_letter_code
_entity_poly.pdbx_strand_id
1 'polypeptide(L)'
;MGIARLIAIVAGIAGVVLCALVPLLPVKQTTAIVLWPQGTDAAGNVTAVTAPLVSGAPQSLDVSIPCSAIATLPAEGGLVFSTIPAGGIDASRNGLFVRANAETVVVAFRDSVAAVAPRAAINAGGCSALHLWANLGGVGADFVGIPGATGTAAVEKKPQVAGLFTDLKVAPQPGLSARVDIDTRFITSPTALKLLVMALGVVCVVASIVALAVLDRRGGHRVRGAWRRFIKVPVATWIADIGVIGGLLVWHLIGAISSDDGYNLTIARVSADAGYTANYFRYFGTTEAPFDWYQSVLSHFAAISTAGVWMRLPATLAGIGTWLLVSRWVLPRLGRRVALNRVTMWTAGAVFLAAWMPFNNGLRPEPLIAFGVLAVWALVENTIATRRLWPTALAIIVAAFTVTLAPQGLIAAAPLLVGARSVVQIIKARRIALPAVAALAGSAALIFVVVFRDQTLASVAESARIKYTVGPTISWYQEFLRYYFLTVEDSVDSSLTRRFAVLTMMLCLFGMMAVLLRKGHVPGLASGPVWRLIGTTAIGLLLLHFTPTKWAVQFGAFTGLAAALGAVTAFAFALVGLHSRRNLALYVTALLFVLAWATSGTNGWFYIGNYGVPWFDRQPVIAGFPVTTIFLALAIITAVLAGWLHFRIDYAGHTEVANTRRNRALASTPLLVVATIMVVLEVGSMAKGFVQRYPVYTTAKANLSALTSGLSSDSCAMADDVLVEADTNAGMLQPVPGQTWGEYGPLGGQNPVGFTPNGISDTLEPPKPVVANPGTVNSDGSPNKPNVGIAYAAGTGGGYGPVGVNGSRVYLPFGLDPARTPVMGSYKENTVAAKATSAWYQLPPRTADRPLVTVAAAGAIWYYDEEHEFHYGQSLKLQWGVHRPDGSFQALDAVQPIDVFAQYAWRNLRFPLAWAPPEANVARIVADDPNLSDDQWFGFTPPRVPTLQTAQEFLGKQTPVMMDIATAANFPCQRPFSEHLGVAELPEYRILPNVKQVVVSSNMWQSAQKGGPFLFIQALLRTSTIPTYLRDDWYRDWGSIEKYDPVVPAGQAPVATIDQGTQQVFGFSRPGPIRALP
;
A
#
# COMPACT_ATOMS: atom_id res chain seq x y z
N MET A 1 -24.49 -49.55 7.46
CA MET A 1 -23.96 -48.71 8.57
C MET A 1 -22.46 -48.89 8.78
N GLY A 2 -21.97 -50.14 8.77
CA GLY A 2 -20.54 -50.43 8.59
C GLY A 2 -19.96 -49.72 7.35
N ILE A 3 -20.73 -49.66 6.26
CA ILE A 3 -20.36 -48.93 5.02
C ILE A 3 -20.03 -47.46 5.27
N ALA A 4 -20.91 -46.67 5.91
CA ALA A 4 -20.63 -45.25 6.19
C ALA A 4 -19.44 -45.05 7.15
N ARG A 5 -19.27 -45.94 8.12
CA ARG A 5 -18.09 -45.93 9.00
C ARG A 5 -16.81 -46.21 8.22
N LEU A 6 -16.83 -47.22 7.35
CA LEU A 6 -15.71 -47.59 6.51
C LEU A 6 -15.34 -46.46 5.54
N ILE A 7 -16.32 -45.87 4.84
CA ILE A 7 -16.10 -44.74 3.93
C ILE A 7 -15.49 -43.55 4.66
N ALA A 8 -16.00 -43.18 5.85
CA ALA A 8 -15.43 -42.07 6.63
C ALA A 8 -13.96 -42.29 6.99
N ILE A 9 -13.54 -43.54 7.23
CA ILE A 9 -12.15 -43.91 7.54
C ILE A 9 -11.31 -43.93 6.26
N VAL A 10 -11.70 -44.75 5.28
CA VAL A 10 -10.91 -44.99 4.06
C VAL A 10 -10.78 -43.71 3.24
N ALA A 11 -11.89 -43.01 2.98
CA ALA A 11 -11.86 -41.75 2.24
C ALA A 11 -11.18 -40.63 3.05
N GLY A 12 -11.30 -40.63 4.38
CA GLY A 12 -10.59 -39.67 5.23
C GLY A 12 -9.07 -39.85 5.16
N ILE A 13 -8.58 -41.08 5.34
CA ILE A 13 -7.14 -41.40 5.27
C ILE A 13 -6.60 -41.19 3.85
N ALA A 14 -7.31 -41.68 2.83
CA ALA A 14 -6.93 -41.45 1.44
C ALA A 14 -6.88 -39.96 1.11
N GLY A 15 -7.86 -39.17 1.59
CA GLY A 15 -7.88 -37.72 1.46
C GLY A 15 -6.65 -37.06 2.08
N VAL A 16 -6.26 -37.47 3.30
CA VAL A 16 -5.02 -36.97 3.95
C VAL A 16 -3.79 -37.28 3.10
N VAL A 17 -3.61 -38.53 2.69
CA VAL A 17 -2.42 -38.96 1.93
C VAL A 17 -2.35 -38.24 0.58
N LEU A 18 -3.45 -38.23 -0.18
CA LEU A 18 -3.50 -37.59 -1.50
C LEU A 18 -3.23 -36.08 -1.39
N CYS A 19 -3.88 -35.38 -0.44
CA CYS A 19 -3.66 -33.95 -0.26
C CYS A 19 -2.23 -33.64 0.21
N ALA A 20 -1.65 -34.44 1.10
CA ALA A 20 -0.29 -34.24 1.60
C ALA A 20 0.78 -34.47 0.52
N LEU A 21 0.51 -35.28 -0.50
CA LEU A 21 1.43 -35.51 -1.62
C LEU A 21 1.44 -34.36 -2.65
N VAL A 22 0.35 -33.60 -2.77
CA VAL A 22 0.22 -32.46 -3.72
C VAL A 22 1.45 -31.54 -3.80
N PRO A 23 2.02 -31.05 -2.68
CA PRO A 23 3.20 -30.17 -2.72
C PRO A 23 4.45 -30.78 -3.36
N LEU A 24 4.54 -32.11 -3.45
CA LEU A 24 5.72 -32.86 -3.90
C LEU A 24 5.60 -33.34 -5.35
N LEU A 25 4.38 -33.33 -5.90
CA LEU A 25 4.10 -33.81 -7.25
C LEU A 25 4.76 -32.94 -8.33
N PRO A 26 5.07 -33.53 -9.51
CA PRO A 26 5.75 -32.81 -10.57
C PRO A 26 4.88 -31.68 -11.16
N VAL A 27 5.56 -30.61 -11.55
CA VAL A 27 4.99 -29.44 -12.24
C VAL A 27 5.75 -29.21 -13.56
N LYS A 28 5.10 -28.54 -14.51
CA LYS A 28 5.76 -28.02 -15.72
C LYS A 28 6.19 -26.59 -15.44
N GLN A 29 7.50 -26.33 -15.47
CA GLN A 29 8.06 -24.99 -15.35
C GLN A 29 8.41 -24.46 -16.74
N THR A 30 7.98 -23.24 -17.05
CA THR A 30 8.39 -22.55 -18.28
C THR A 30 9.82 -22.03 -18.12
N THR A 31 10.71 -22.27 -19.07
CA THR A 31 12.09 -21.74 -19.09
C THR A 31 12.18 -20.55 -20.03
N ALA A 32 13.05 -19.59 -19.71
CA ALA A 32 13.27 -18.42 -20.55
C ALA A 32 14.77 -18.12 -20.66
N ILE A 33 15.25 -17.89 -21.90
CA ILE A 33 16.66 -17.69 -22.20
C ILE A 33 16.81 -16.44 -23.06
N VAL A 34 17.81 -15.60 -22.74
CA VAL A 34 18.26 -14.51 -23.63
C VAL A 34 19.57 -14.93 -24.27
N LEU A 35 19.57 -15.04 -25.59
CA LEU A 35 20.79 -15.22 -26.38
C LEU A 35 21.27 -13.88 -26.94
N TRP A 36 22.56 -13.72 -27.17
CA TRP A 36 23.12 -12.56 -27.86
C TRP A 36 24.38 -12.98 -28.61
N PRO A 37 24.68 -12.45 -29.82
CA PRO A 37 23.93 -11.41 -30.56
C PRO A 37 22.57 -11.84 -31.13
N GLN A 38 21.62 -10.91 -31.26
CA GLN A 38 20.28 -11.16 -31.85
C GLN A 38 19.98 -10.34 -33.12
N GLY A 39 20.75 -9.28 -33.37
CA GLY A 39 20.53 -8.35 -34.47
C GLY A 39 21.78 -7.57 -34.80
N THR A 40 21.71 -6.82 -35.90
CA THR A 40 22.79 -5.94 -36.37
C THR A 40 22.29 -4.52 -36.59
N ASP A 41 23.16 -3.54 -36.35
CA ASP A 41 22.91 -2.14 -36.69
C ASP A 41 22.98 -1.92 -38.21
N ALA A 42 22.73 -0.69 -38.65
CA ALA A 42 22.78 -0.33 -40.07
C ALA A 42 24.17 -0.54 -40.71
N ALA A 43 25.23 -0.61 -39.91
CA ALA A 43 26.60 -0.85 -40.35
C ALA A 43 26.99 -2.35 -40.27
N GLY A 44 26.07 -3.24 -39.90
CA GLY A 44 26.30 -4.68 -39.79
C GLY A 44 26.96 -5.11 -38.47
N ASN A 45 27.09 -4.22 -37.49
CA ASN A 45 27.66 -4.56 -36.17
C ASN A 45 26.62 -5.11 -35.22
N VAL A 46 27.04 -5.92 -34.25
CA VAL A 46 26.18 -6.42 -33.18
C VAL A 46 25.50 -5.28 -32.42
N THR A 47 24.20 -5.42 -32.12
CA THR A 47 23.44 -4.44 -31.32
C THR A 47 23.41 -4.81 -29.85
N ALA A 48 23.26 -3.81 -28.98
CA ALA A 48 22.87 -4.04 -27.59
C ALA A 48 21.42 -4.54 -27.51
N VAL A 49 21.03 -5.12 -26.37
CA VAL A 49 19.64 -5.52 -26.10
C VAL A 49 19.24 -5.17 -24.67
N THR A 50 17.95 -4.91 -24.45
CA THR A 50 17.38 -4.59 -23.13
C THR A 50 16.48 -5.74 -22.66
N ALA A 51 16.71 -6.20 -21.43
CA ALA A 51 16.01 -7.33 -20.81
C ALA A 51 16.00 -7.15 -19.28
N PRO A 52 15.16 -6.25 -18.73
CA PRO A 52 15.13 -5.96 -17.29
C PRO A 52 14.60 -7.14 -16.49
N LEU A 53 15.49 -7.90 -15.85
CA LEU A 53 15.08 -9.06 -15.05
C LEU A 53 14.45 -8.62 -13.72
N VAL A 54 13.23 -9.10 -13.45
CA VAL A 54 12.49 -8.81 -12.22
C VAL A 54 13.22 -9.35 -10.98
N SER A 55 13.85 -10.52 -11.09
CA SER A 55 14.64 -11.13 -10.01
C SER A 55 16.02 -10.48 -9.80
N GLY A 56 16.41 -9.52 -10.63
CA GLY A 56 17.72 -8.88 -10.65
C GLY A 56 18.81 -9.75 -11.25
N ALA A 57 19.23 -10.79 -10.51
CA ALA A 57 20.23 -11.72 -10.99
C ALA A 57 19.58 -12.86 -11.80
N PRO A 58 20.22 -13.33 -12.89
CA PRO A 58 19.76 -14.49 -13.66
C PRO A 58 20.02 -15.78 -12.88
N GLN A 59 19.47 -16.91 -13.33
CA GLN A 59 19.84 -18.22 -12.82
C GLN A 59 21.29 -18.56 -13.19
N SER A 60 21.63 -18.36 -14.46
CA SER A 60 22.97 -18.54 -15.02
C SER A 60 23.30 -17.44 -16.03
N LEU A 61 24.57 -17.08 -16.14
CA LEU A 61 25.14 -16.21 -17.17
C LEU A 61 26.39 -16.89 -17.71
N ASP A 62 26.49 -17.02 -19.02
CA ASP A 62 27.65 -17.56 -19.74
C ASP A 62 27.97 -16.67 -20.93
N VAL A 63 29.17 -16.11 -20.99
CA VAL A 63 29.58 -15.16 -22.03
C VAL A 63 30.95 -15.54 -22.57
N SER A 64 31.09 -15.53 -23.88
CA SER A 64 32.34 -15.72 -24.60
C SER A 64 32.54 -14.57 -25.56
N ILE A 65 33.69 -13.88 -25.47
CA ILE A 65 34.05 -12.75 -26.32
C ILE A 65 35.42 -13.04 -26.95
N PRO A 66 35.53 -13.18 -28.28
CA PRO A 66 36.82 -13.38 -28.93
C PRO A 66 37.76 -12.20 -28.63
N CYS A 67 39.01 -12.49 -28.28
CA CYS A 67 39.98 -11.45 -27.95
C CYS A 67 40.34 -10.59 -29.18
N SER A 68 40.15 -11.11 -30.40
CA SER A 68 40.19 -10.34 -31.65
C SER A 68 39.15 -9.23 -31.72
N ALA A 69 37.97 -9.42 -31.11
CA ALA A 69 36.93 -8.39 -31.01
C ALA A 69 37.35 -7.26 -30.06
N ILE A 70 37.99 -7.62 -28.94
CA ILE A 70 38.48 -6.66 -27.94
C ILE A 70 39.57 -5.78 -28.56
N ALA A 71 40.40 -6.35 -29.44
CA ALA A 71 41.47 -5.66 -30.13
C ALA A 71 40.98 -4.57 -31.11
N THR A 72 39.70 -4.56 -31.52
CA THR A 72 39.16 -3.54 -32.43
C THR A 72 38.76 -2.24 -31.74
N LEU A 73 38.83 -2.17 -30.41
CA LEU A 73 38.49 -0.95 -29.66
C LEU A 73 39.50 0.18 -29.94
N PRO A 74 39.08 1.46 -29.89
CA PRO A 74 39.97 2.62 -30.02
C PRO A 74 41.11 2.64 -29.00
N ALA A 75 42.18 3.41 -29.25
CA ALA A 75 43.34 3.48 -28.35
C ALA A 75 42.97 3.85 -26.90
N GLU A 76 42.00 4.75 -26.72
CA GLU A 76 41.50 5.16 -25.39
C GLU A 76 40.74 4.03 -24.67
N GLY A 77 40.30 2.99 -25.39
CA GLY A 77 39.54 1.87 -24.85
C GLY A 77 38.03 2.05 -25.02
N GLY A 78 37.26 1.50 -24.08
CA GLY A 78 35.80 1.53 -24.11
C GLY A 78 35.15 0.38 -23.36
N LEU A 79 33.81 0.29 -23.46
CA LEU A 79 33.03 -0.79 -22.87
C LEU A 79 33.01 -2.01 -23.79
N VAL A 80 33.71 -3.07 -23.41
CA VAL A 80 33.67 -4.35 -24.16
C VAL A 80 32.31 -5.00 -23.99
N PHE A 81 31.82 -5.11 -22.75
CA PHE A 81 30.56 -5.75 -22.41
C PHE A 81 30.06 -5.29 -21.04
N SER A 82 28.75 -5.12 -20.90
CA SER A 82 28.11 -4.93 -19.61
C SER A 82 26.69 -5.45 -19.56
N THR A 83 26.23 -5.76 -18.35
CA THR A 83 24.85 -6.19 -18.07
C THR A 83 23.92 -5.04 -17.65
N ILE A 84 24.45 -3.82 -17.49
CA ILE A 84 23.75 -2.59 -17.11
C ILE A 84 24.38 -1.42 -17.89
N PRO A 85 23.63 -0.41 -18.37
CA PRO A 85 24.26 0.71 -19.05
C PRO A 85 25.13 1.54 -18.09
N ALA A 86 26.29 2.01 -18.57
CA ALA A 86 27.24 2.75 -17.73
C ALA A 86 26.70 4.06 -17.16
N GLY A 87 25.68 4.65 -17.80
CA GLY A 87 25.01 5.88 -17.35
C GLY A 87 23.86 5.68 -16.36
N GLY A 88 23.61 4.45 -15.89
CA GLY A 88 22.60 4.15 -14.87
C GLY A 88 23.08 4.48 -13.45
N ILE A 89 22.16 4.64 -12.50
CA ILE A 89 22.49 4.89 -11.09
C ILE A 89 23.10 3.63 -10.48
N ASP A 90 24.21 3.76 -9.75
CA ASP A 90 24.93 2.65 -9.10
C ASP A 90 25.25 1.47 -10.06
N ALA A 91 25.50 1.77 -11.34
CA ALA A 91 25.63 0.74 -12.38
C ALA A 91 26.74 -0.28 -12.07
N SER A 92 27.97 0.18 -11.78
CA SER A 92 29.12 -0.71 -11.50
C SER A 92 28.96 -1.55 -10.23
N ARG A 93 28.21 -1.03 -9.25
CA ARG A 93 27.92 -1.66 -7.97
C ARG A 93 27.03 -2.90 -8.10
N ASN A 94 26.22 -2.97 -9.14
CA ASN A 94 25.23 -4.02 -9.34
C ASN A 94 25.50 -4.92 -10.54
N GLY A 95 26.08 -4.38 -11.61
CA GLY A 95 26.29 -5.09 -12.88
C GLY A 95 27.62 -5.84 -12.99
N LEU A 96 27.82 -6.42 -14.17
CA LEU A 96 29.10 -6.90 -14.69
C LEU A 96 29.61 -5.87 -15.70
N PHE A 97 30.89 -5.51 -15.61
CA PHE A 97 31.56 -4.60 -16.54
C PHE A 97 32.89 -5.19 -17.01
N VAL A 98 33.06 -5.25 -18.32
CA VAL A 98 34.34 -5.49 -18.97
C VAL A 98 34.80 -4.18 -19.61
N ARG A 99 35.79 -3.53 -19.01
CA ARG A 99 36.30 -2.23 -19.45
C ARG A 99 37.71 -2.38 -19.99
N ALA A 100 37.94 -1.89 -21.19
CA ALA A 100 39.28 -1.72 -21.74
C ALA A 100 39.71 -0.27 -21.55
N ASN A 101 40.93 -0.06 -21.06
CA ASN A 101 41.64 1.23 -21.12
C ASN A 101 42.85 1.10 -22.06
N ALA A 102 43.75 2.07 -22.08
CA ALA A 102 44.94 2.04 -22.95
C ALA A 102 45.89 0.86 -22.64
N GLU A 103 45.97 0.42 -21.38
CA GLU A 103 46.98 -0.53 -20.91
C GLU A 103 46.42 -1.92 -20.56
N THR A 104 45.18 -1.98 -20.08
CA THR A 104 44.58 -3.17 -19.46
C THR A 104 43.12 -3.35 -19.84
N VAL A 105 42.66 -4.61 -19.78
CA VAL A 105 41.25 -4.98 -19.84
C VAL A 105 40.88 -5.58 -18.50
N VAL A 106 39.90 -4.97 -17.84
CA VAL A 106 39.47 -5.29 -16.47
C VAL A 106 38.05 -5.83 -16.49
N VAL A 107 37.86 -6.98 -15.85
CA VAL A 107 36.54 -7.58 -15.62
C VAL A 107 36.16 -7.38 -14.16
N ALA A 108 35.02 -6.74 -13.92
CA ALA A 108 34.50 -6.49 -12.57
C ALA A 108 33.04 -6.91 -12.43
N PHE A 109 32.74 -7.57 -11.31
CA PHE A 109 31.39 -7.94 -10.88
C PHE A 109 31.08 -7.19 -9.58
N ARG A 110 30.04 -6.34 -9.57
CA ARG A 110 29.60 -5.62 -8.35
C ARG A 110 30.76 -4.93 -7.60
N ASP A 111 31.48 -4.07 -8.32
CA ASP A 111 32.72 -3.37 -7.91
C ASP A 111 33.88 -4.29 -7.45
N SER A 112 33.83 -5.59 -7.73
CA SER A 112 34.91 -6.53 -7.40
C SER A 112 35.58 -7.03 -8.67
N VAL A 113 36.86 -6.70 -8.83
CA VAL A 113 37.67 -7.13 -9.98
C VAL A 113 37.88 -8.64 -9.91
N ALA A 114 37.50 -9.36 -10.96
CA ALA A 114 37.65 -10.81 -11.08
C ALA A 114 38.89 -11.19 -11.91
N ALA A 115 39.15 -10.48 -13.01
CA ALA A 115 40.30 -10.75 -13.87
C ALA A 115 40.82 -9.46 -14.51
N VAL A 116 42.13 -9.42 -14.76
CA VAL A 116 42.82 -8.32 -15.44
C VAL A 116 43.81 -8.91 -16.44
N ALA A 117 43.83 -8.39 -17.66
CA ALA A 117 44.79 -8.76 -18.68
C ALA A 117 45.46 -7.52 -19.31
N PRO A 118 46.77 -7.57 -19.61
CA PRO A 118 47.44 -6.51 -20.36
C PRO A 118 46.87 -6.42 -21.78
N ARG A 119 46.45 -5.22 -22.21
CA ARG A 119 45.85 -5.00 -23.53
C ARG A 119 46.84 -5.28 -24.66
N ALA A 120 48.12 -4.98 -24.46
CA ALA A 120 49.18 -5.31 -25.40
C ALA A 120 49.27 -6.82 -25.68
N ALA A 121 49.09 -7.66 -24.64
CA ALA A 121 49.11 -9.12 -24.79
C ALA A 121 47.88 -9.65 -25.54
N ILE A 122 46.72 -9.03 -25.34
CA ILE A 122 45.49 -9.34 -26.09
C ILE A 122 45.67 -8.98 -27.57
N ASN A 123 46.18 -7.77 -27.85
CA ASN A 123 46.41 -7.30 -29.23
C ASN A 123 47.48 -8.12 -29.97
N ALA A 124 48.45 -8.68 -29.24
CA ALA A 124 49.48 -9.55 -29.79
C ALA A 124 48.99 -10.98 -30.09
N GLY A 125 47.71 -11.30 -29.82
CA GLY A 125 47.14 -12.63 -30.03
C GLY A 125 47.45 -13.64 -28.93
N GLY A 126 47.92 -13.20 -27.75
CA GLY A 126 48.17 -14.06 -26.60
C GLY A 126 46.91 -14.56 -25.89
N CYS A 127 45.75 -13.98 -26.22
CA CYS A 127 44.43 -14.42 -25.75
C CYS A 127 43.58 -14.92 -26.92
N SER A 128 42.91 -16.05 -26.73
CA SER A 128 41.94 -16.59 -27.68
C SER A 128 40.53 -16.04 -27.44
N ALA A 129 40.03 -16.16 -26.21
CA ALA A 129 38.71 -15.66 -25.81
C ALA A 129 38.70 -15.21 -24.35
N LEU A 130 37.85 -14.23 -24.06
CA LEU A 130 37.42 -13.90 -22.70
C LEU A 130 36.15 -14.68 -22.38
N HIS A 131 36.25 -15.61 -21.43
CA HIS A 131 35.11 -16.38 -20.92
C HIS A 131 34.66 -15.81 -19.58
N LEU A 132 33.36 -15.56 -19.42
CA LEU A 132 32.73 -15.05 -18.20
C LEU A 132 31.61 -15.99 -17.81
N TRP A 133 31.56 -16.38 -16.54
CA TRP A 133 30.47 -17.20 -16.02
C TRP A 133 29.95 -16.67 -14.69
N ALA A 134 28.64 -16.77 -14.47
CA ALA A 134 28.01 -16.51 -13.19
C ALA A 134 26.84 -17.49 -12.97
N ASN A 135 27.10 -18.59 -12.27
CA ASN A 135 26.13 -19.66 -12.00
C ASN A 135 26.22 -20.13 -10.54
N LEU A 136 25.58 -21.26 -10.21
CA LEU A 136 25.59 -21.81 -8.85
C LEU A 136 26.95 -22.35 -8.40
N GLY A 137 27.80 -22.76 -9.35
CA GLY A 137 29.15 -23.29 -9.08
C GLY A 137 30.19 -22.19 -8.86
N GLY A 138 29.90 -20.94 -9.24
CA GLY A 138 30.78 -19.80 -9.00
C GLY A 138 30.52 -18.64 -9.95
N VAL A 139 31.18 -17.53 -9.67
CA VAL A 139 31.27 -16.36 -10.54
C VAL A 139 32.73 -16.20 -10.91
N GLY A 140 33.05 -15.92 -12.18
CA GLY A 140 34.44 -15.77 -12.58
C GLY A 140 34.62 -15.31 -14.01
N ALA A 141 35.89 -15.09 -14.34
CA ALA A 141 36.34 -14.67 -15.65
C ALA A 141 37.69 -15.30 -15.97
N ASP A 142 37.90 -15.66 -17.24
CA ASP A 142 39.14 -16.24 -17.74
C ASP A 142 39.53 -15.63 -19.10
N PHE A 143 40.73 -15.04 -19.17
CA PHE A 143 41.35 -14.67 -20.44
C PHE A 143 42.16 -15.86 -20.96
N VAL A 144 41.51 -16.71 -21.77
CA VAL A 144 42.05 -17.99 -22.22
C VAL A 144 43.33 -17.78 -23.03
N GLY A 145 44.47 -18.19 -22.44
CA GLY A 145 45.81 -18.08 -23.04
C GLY A 145 46.76 -17.14 -22.30
N ILE A 146 46.25 -16.29 -21.39
CA ILE A 146 47.09 -15.37 -20.60
C ILE A 146 47.29 -15.94 -19.18
N PRO A 147 48.52 -16.38 -18.81
CA PRO A 147 48.79 -16.88 -17.47
C PRO A 147 48.49 -15.83 -16.39
N GLY A 148 47.78 -16.23 -15.34
CA GLY A 148 47.44 -15.35 -14.22
C GLY A 148 46.29 -14.37 -14.47
N ALA A 149 45.65 -14.41 -15.64
CA ALA A 149 44.48 -13.59 -15.98
C ALA A 149 43.15 -14.36 -15.85
N THR A 150 43.07 -15.24 -14.86
CA THR A 150 41.87 -15.97 -14.47
C THR A 150 41.53 -15.61 -13.03
N GLY A 151 40.25 -15.45 -12.70
CA GLY A 151 39.86 -15.28 -11.31
C GLY A 151 38.39 -15.55 -11.04
N THR A 152 38.12 -15.84 -9.77
CA THR A 152 36.79 -16.20 -9.28
C THR A 152 36.36 -15.28 -8.15
N ALA A 153 35.05 -15.13 -8.03
CA ALA A 153 34.38 -14.38 -6.97
C ALA A 153 33.32 -15.28 -6.32
N ALA A 154 32.91 -14.88 -5.13
CA ALA A 154 31.87 -15.58 -4.39
C ALA A 154 30.50 -15.47 -5.08
N VAL A 155 29.60 -16.44 -4.84
CA VAL A 155 28.33 -16.60 -5.57
C VAL A 155 27.39 -15.40 -5.40
N GLU A 156 27.46 -14.67 -4.28
CA GLU A 156 26.71 -13.45 -4.03
C GLU A 156 27.12 -12.27 -4.93
N LYS A 157 28.26 -12.38 -5.62
CA LYS A 157 28.73 -11.40 -6.62
C LYS A 157 28.10 -11.59 -8.00
N LYS A 158 27.12 -12.49 -8.14
CA LYS A 158 26.31 -12.62 -9.37
C LYS A 158 25.77 -11.24 -9.80
N PRO A 159 25.95 -10.87 -11.08
CA PRO A 159 25.57 -9.55 -11.55
C PRO A 159 24.05 -9.44 -11.68
N GLN A 160 23.54 -8.24 -11.50
CA GLN A 160 22.22 -7.88 -11.99
C GLN A 160 22.27 -7.77 -13.53
N VAL A 161 21.24 -8.28 -14.20
CA VAL A 161 21.08 -8.18 -15.65
C VAL A 161 19.86 -7.32 -15.96
N ALA A 162 20.11 -6.18 -16.58
CA ALA A 162 19.09 -5.26 -17.10
C ALA A 162 19.03 -5.26 -18.64
N GLY A 163 20.08 -5.79 -19.26
CA GLY A 163 20.28 -5.90 -20.69
C GLY A 163 21.70 -6.39 -20.98
N LEU A 164 22.11 -6.36 -22.24
CA LEU A 164 23.47 -6.66 -22.67
C LEU A 164 23.95 -5.50 -23.55
N PHE A 165 24.93 -4.75 -23.07
CA PHE A 165 25.41 -3.49 -23.65
C PHE A 165 26.88 -3.62 -24.04
N THR A 166 27.25 -3.04 -25.18
CA THR A 166 28.61 -3.11 -25.71
C THR A 166 28.91 -1.90 -26.60
N ASP A 167 30.17 -1.43 -26.60
CA ASP A 167 30.70 -0.45 -27.54
C ASP A 167 31.43 -1.12 -28.73
N LEU A 168 31.49 -2.46 -28.76
CA LEU A 168 32.16 -3.19 -29.83
C LEU A 168 31.48 -2.92 -31.19
N LYS A 169 32.30 -2.59 -32.19
CA LYS A 169 31.88 -2.39 -33.59
C LYS A 169 32.38 -3.54 -34.43
N VAL A 170 31.79 -4.71 -34.22
CA VAL A 170 32.12 -5.96 -34.93
C VAL A 170 30.86 -6.63 -35.44
N ALA A 171 30.95 -7.31 -36.58
CA ALA A 171 29.89 -8.18 -37.08
C ALA A 171 29.72 -9.42 -36.18
N PRO A 172 28.54 -10.07 -36.19
CA PRO A 172 28.36 -11.36 -35.54
C PRO A 172 29.41 -12.37 -36.05
N GLN A 173 30.11 -13.03 -35.14
CA GLN A 173 31.22 -13.93 -35.47
C GLN A 173 31.24 -15.16 -34.56
N PRO A 174 31.80 -16.30 -35.01
CA PRO A 174 31.95 -17.48 -34.17
C PRO A 174 32.71 -17.17 -32.86
N GLY A 175 32.21 -17.70 -31.75
CA GLY A 175 32.82 -17.50 -30.42
C GLY A 175 32.39 -16.21 -29.71
N LEU A 176 31.69 -15.27 -30.37
CA LEU A 176 31.02 -14.15 -29.73
C LEU A 176 29.60 -14.55 -29.34
N SER A 177 29.37 -14.78 -28.05
CA SER A 177 28.07 -15.21 -27.55
C SER A 177 27.84 -14.80 -26.10
N ALA A 178 26.59 -14.51 -25.76
CA ALA A 178 26.13 -14.48 -24.38
C ALA A 178 24.83 -15.28 -24.26
N ARG A 179 24.72 -16.04 -23.17
CA ARG A 179 23.54 -16.80 -22.77
C ARG A 179 23.16 -16.41 -21.36
N VAL A 180 21.92 -15.96 -21.17
CA VAL A 180 21.34 -15.63 -19.88
C VAL A 180 20.15 -16.55 -19.63
N ASP A 181 20.24 -17.43 -18.65
CA ASP A 181 19.08 -18.22 -18.20
C ASP A 181 18.32 -17.41 -17.14
N ILE A 182 17.09 -17.01 -17.46
CA ILE A 182 16.25 -16.21 -16.56
C ILE A 182 15.67 -17.09 -15.46
N ASP A 183 15.59 -16.57 -14.23
CA ASP A 183 15.02 -17.30 -13.10
C ASP A 183 13.48 -17.27 -13.14
N THR A 184 12.89 -18.23 -13.85
CA THR A 184 11.43 -18.38 -14.00
C THR A 184 10.82 -19.40 -13.04
N ARG A 185 11.45 -19.66 -11.89
CA ARG A 185 11.08 -20.77 -10.97
C ARG A 185 9.63 -20.74 -10.46
N PHE A 186 9.00 -19.58 -10.46
CA PHE A 186 7.61 -19.39 -10.01
C PHE A 186 6.58 -19.56 -11.14
N ILE A 187 7.01 -19.63 -12.40
CA ILE A 187 6.14 -19.81 -13.56
C ILE A 187 5.92 -21.30 -13.79
N THR A 188 5.01 -21.86 -13.00
CA THR A 188 4.68 -23.29 -13.03
C THR A 188 3.25 -23.52 -13.52
N SER A 189 2.99 -24.74 -13.97
CA SER A 189 1.63 -25.25 -14.16
C SER A 189 1.55 -26.69 -13.67
N PRO A 190 0.41 -27.11 -13.06
CA PRO A 190 0.26 -28.46 -12.56
C PRO A 190 0.24 -29.48 -13.69
N THR A 191 0.98 -30.59 -13.53
CA THR A 191 0.89 -31.73 -14.45
C THR A 191 -0.48 -32.41 -14.34
N ALA A 192 -0.83 -33.25 -15.33
CA ALA A 192 -2.05 -34.06 -15.28
C ALA A 192 -2.12 -34.94 -14.02
N LEU A 193 -0.97 -35.48 -13.57
CA LEU A 193 -0.89 -36.24 -12.31
C LEU A 193 -1.23 -35.38 -11.10
N LYS A 194 -0.66 -34.16 -11.01
CA LYS A 194 -0.95 -33.24 -9.91
C LYS A 194 -2.43 -32.86 -9.89
N LEU A 195 -3.02 -32.54 -11.05
CA LEU A 195 -4.45 -32.25 -11.19
C LEU A 195 -5.33 -33.42 -10.73
N LEU A 196 -5.02 -34.66 -11.16
CA LEU A 196 -5.77 -35.85 -10.80
C LEU A 196 -5.72 -36.10 -9.27
N VAL A 197 -4.54 -36.03 -8.66
CA VAL A 197 -4.37 -36.25 -7.21
C VAL A 197 -5.08 -35.17 -6.41
N MET A 198 -5.03 -33.91 -6.84
CA MET A 198 -5.80 -32.83 -6.21
C MET A 198 -7.31 -33.09 -6.28
N ALA A 199 -7.84 -33.43 -7.47
CA ALA A 199 -9.26 -33.73 -7.65
C ALA A 199 -9.72 -34.93 -6.81
N LEU A 200 -8.97 -36.03 -6.83
CA LEU A 200 -9.25 -37.21 -6.01
C LEU A 200 -9.17 -36.90 -4.52
N GLY A 201 -8.17 -36.13 -4.08
CA GLY A 201 -8.04 -35.68 -2.69
C GLY A 201 -9.27 -34.91 -2.22
N VAL A 202 -9.75 -33.94 -3.01
CA VAL A 202 -10.98 -33.18 -2.72
C VAL A 202 -12.20 -34.09 -2.64
N VAL A 203 -12.37 -35.00 -3.60
CA VAL A 203 -13.49 -35.96 -3.63
C VAL A 203 -13.47 -36.86 -2.39
N CYS A 204 -12.30 -37.37 -2.00
CA CYS A 204 -12.10 -38.19 -0.80
C CYS A 204 -12.48 -37.41 0.48
N VAL A 205 -12.06 -36.15 0.61
CA VAL A 205 -12.43 -35.30 1.74
C VAL A 205 -13.93 -35.08 1.79
N VAL A 206 -14.57 -34.71 0.68
CA VAL A 206 -16.03 -34.50 0.60
C VAL A 206 -16.78 -35.79 0.96
N ALA A 207 -16.37 -36.93 0.42
CA ALA A 207 -16.96 -38.24 0.73
C ALA A 207 -16.84 -38.58 2.22
N SER A 208 -15.70 -38.28 2.84
CA SER A 208 -15.49 -38.51 4.28
C SER A 208 -16.43 -37.67 5.15
N ILE A 209 -16.67 -36.40 4.78
CA ILE A 209 -17.57 -35.48 5.50
C ILE A 209 -19.02 -35.91 5.31
N VAL A 210 -19.42 -36.30 4.10
CA VAL A 210 -20.78 -36.82 3.82
C VAL A 210 -21.02 -38.10 4.63
N ALA A 211 -20.05 -39.02 4.66
CA ALA A 211 -20.13 -40.23 5.47
C ALA A 211 -20.23 -39.92 6.98
N LEU A 212 -19.46 -38.93 7.47
CA LEU A 212 -19.56 -38.44 8.84
C LEU A 212 -20.94 -37.84 9.13
N ALA A 213 -21.51 -37.07 8.22
CA ALA A 213 -22.84 -36.49 8.35
C ALA A 213 -23.95 -37.57 8.37
N VAL A 214 -23.77 -38.67 7.65
CA VAL A 214 -24.66 -39.84 7.72
C VAL A 214 -24.57 -40.53 9.08
N LEU A 215 -23.35 -40.70 9.63
CA LEU A 215 -23.16 -41.24 10.98
C LEU A 215 -23.79 -40.34 12.06
N ASP A 216 -23.75 -39.02 11.86
CA ASP A 216 -24.36 -38.03 12.74
C ASP A 216 -25.88 -38.10 12.86
N ARG A 217 -26.57 -38.70 11.87
CA ARG A 217 -28.03 -38.82 11.90
C ARG A 217 -28.56 -39.66 13.07
N ARG A 218 -27.75 -40.57 13.63
CA ARG A 218 -28.18 -41.45 14.74
C ARG A 218 -27.82 -40.95 16.13
N GLY A 219 -26.83 -40.05 16.26
CA GLY A 219 -26.31 -39.61 17.56
C GLY A 219 -26.49 -38.13 17.86
N GLY A 220 -26.90 -37.32 16.87
CA GLY A 220 -27.07 -35.88 17.03
C GLY A 220 -28.52 -35.43 17.13
N HIS A 221 -28.76 -34.37 17.88
CA HIS A 221 -30.07 -33.72 17.98
C HIS A 221 -30.38 -32.93 16.70
N ARG A 222 -31.61 -33.04 16.18
CA ARG A 222 -32.09 -32.18 15.09
C ARG A 222 -32.52 -30.83 15.66
N VAL A 223 -31.99 -29.74 15.10
CA VAL A 223 -32.52 -28.39 15.35
C VAL A 223 -33.79 -28.22 14.53
N ARG A 224 -34.96 -28.43 15.13
CA ARG A 224 -36.25 -28.17 14.46
C ARG A 224 -36.39 -26.67 14.16
N GLY A 225 -36.68 -26.34 12.91
CA GLY A 225 -37.02 -24.98 12.46
C GLY A 225 -35.85 -23.98 12.44
N ALA A 226 -34.60 -24.43 12.27
CA ALA A 226 -33.43 -23.53 12.19
C ALA A 226 -33.61 -22.43 11.11
N TRP A 227 -34.01 -22.82 9.90
CA TRP A 227 -34.35 -21.89 8.82
C TRP A 227 -35.50 -20.94 9.17
N ARG A 228 -36.53 -21.44 9.88
CA ARG A 228 -37.66 -20.61 10.32
C ARG A 228 -37.21 -19.56 11.33
N ARG A 229 -36.22 -19.85 12.18
CA ARG A 229 -35.63 -18.88 13.13
C ARG A 229 -34.70 -17.88 12.44
N PHE A 230 -34.09 -18.27 11.33
CA PHE A 230 -33.27 -17.37 10.52
C PHE A 230 -34.12 -16.33 9.79
N ILE A 231 -35.30 -16.73 9.29
CA ILE A 231 -36.22 -15.86 8.55
C ILE A 231 -37.12 -15.05 9.49
N LYS A 232 -37.69 -15.68 10.53
CA LYS A 232 -38.59 -15.00 11.48
C LYS A 232 -37.80 -14.38 12.64
N VAL A 233 -37.37 -13.13 12.45
CA VAL A 233 -36.70 -12.33 13.50
C VAL A 233 -37.63 -11.24 14.04
N PRO A 234 -37.43 -10.77 15.29
CA PRO A 234 -38.18 -9.65 15.85
C PRO A 234 -38.03 -8.37 15.02
N VAL A 235 -39.03 -7.49 15.08
CA VAL A 235 -39.00 -6.18 14.38
C VAL A 235 -37.75 -5.36 14.72
N ALA A 236 -37.32 -5.38 15.98
CA ALA A 236 -36.12 -4.65 16.39
C ALA A 236 -34.82 -5.17 15.73
N THR A 237 -34.75 -6.47 15.44
CA THR A 237 -33.64 -7.08 14.70
C THR A 237 -33.71 -6.71 13.23
N TRP A 238 -34.91 -6.72 12.63
CA TRP A 238 -35.12 -6.24 11.25
C TRP A 238 -34.69 -4.78 11.07
N ILE A 239 -35.03 -3.89 12.00
CA ILE A 239 -34.60 -2.49 11.97
C ILE A 239 -33.07 -2.39 12.09
N ALA A 240 -32.46 -3.18 12.97
CA ALA A 240 -30.99 -3.22 13.10
C ALA A 240 -30.34 -3.72 11.80
N ASP A 241 -30.91 -4.74 11.14
CA ASP A 241 -30.45 -5.25 9.86
C ASP A 241 -30.49 -4.15 8.78
N ILE A 242 -31.60 -3.39 8.69
CA ILE A 242 -31.73 -2.28 7.74
C ILE A 242 -30.68 -1.19 8.04
N GLY A 243 -30.49 -0.82 9.30
CA GLY A 243 -29.51 0.21 9.69
C GLY A 243 -28.07 -0.21 9.41
N VAL A 244 -27.70 -1.45 9.74
CA VAL A 244 -26.34 -1.96 9.53
C VAL A 244 -26.05 -2.18 8.04
N ILE A 245 -26.95 -2.86 7.32
CA ILE A 245 -26.76 -3.11 5.89
C ILE A 245 -26.79 -1.79 5.11
N GLY A 246 -27.73 -0.89 5.42
CA GLY A 246 -27.78 0.45 4.84
C GLY A 246 -26.49 1.25 5.12
N GLY A 247 -26.00 1.22 6.36
CA GLY A 247 -24.73 1.86 6.74
C GLY A 247 -23.53 1.30 5.98
N LEU A 248 -23.44 -0.03 5.82
CA LEU A 248 -22.39 -0.67 5.03
C LEU A 248 -22.47 -0.30 3.54
N LEU A 249 -23.67 -0.25 2.96
CA LEU A 249 -23.86 0.11 1.54
C LEU A 249 -23.53 1.57 1.27
N VAL A 250 -23.92 2.47 2.17
CA VAL A 250 -23.52 3.88 2.10
C VAL A 250 -22.00 4.00 2.22
N TRP A 251 -21.39 3.30 3.19
CA TRP A 251 -19.95 3.31 3.40
C TRP A 251 -19.15 2.68 2.24
N HIS A 252 -19.70 1.69 1.54
CA HIS A 252 -19.10 1.14 0.32
C HIS A 252 -18.92 2.21 -0.77
N LEU A 253 -19.85 3.17 -0.83
CA LEU A 253 -19.82 4.27 -1.79
C LEU A 253 -18.93 5.44 -1.34
N ILE A 254 -19.10 5.92 -0.11
CA ILE A 254 -18.47 7.16 0.36
C ILE A 254 -17.24 6.94 1.27
N GLY A 255 -17.07 5.73 1.79
CA GLY A 255 -16.06 5.41 2.79
C GLY A 255 -14.64 5.36 2.22
N ALA A 256 -13.67 5.67 3.07
CA ALA A 256 -12.26 5.67 2.71
C ALA A 256 -11.76 4.29 2.26
N ILE A 257 -10.81 4.30 1.33
CA ILE A 257 -10.06 3.11 0.90
C ILE A 257 -8.96 2.77 1.91
N SER A 258 -8.44 1.54 1.84
CA SER A 258 -7.36 1.08 2.71
C SER A 258 -5.98 1.33 2.12
N SER A 259 -4.93 1.24 2.94
CA SER A 259 -3.53 1.51 2.54
C SER A 259 -2.97 0.52 1.51
N ASP A 260 -3.50 -0.70 1.44
CA ASP A 260 -3.05 -1.76 0.52
C ASP A 260 -4.05 -2.03 -0.62
N ASP A 261 -4.97 -1.10 -0.89
CA ASP A 261 -5.92 -1.27 -2.00
C ASP A 261 -5.18 -1.23 -3.35
N GLY A 262 -4.30 -0.25 -3.55
CA GLY A 262 -3.46 -0.17 -4.75
C GLY A 262 -2.47 -1.33 -4.84
N TYR A 263 -1.97 -1.82 -3.71
CA TYR A 263 -1.08 -2.99 -3.63
C TYR A 263 -1.75 -4.25 -4.19
N ASN A 264 -2.90 -4.63 -3.63
CA ASN A 264 -3.62 -5.85 -4.02
C ASN A 264 -4.24 -5.73 -5.42
N LEU A 265 -4.68 -4.53 -5.81
CA LEU A 265 -5.21 -4.28 -7.15
C LEU A 265 -4.14 -4.49 -8.23
N THR A 266 -2.93 -3.95 -8.03
CA THR A 266 -1.85 -4.08 -9.02
C THR A 266 -1.39 -5.52 -9.16
N ILE A 267 -1.17 -6.23 -8.03
CA ILE A 267 -0.83 -7.65 -8.03
C ILE A 267 -1.89 -8.48 -8.75
N ALA A 268 -3.17 -8.22 -8.48
CA ALA A 268 -4.27 -8.92 -9.15
C ALA A 268 -4.27 -8.67 -10.67
N ARG A 269 -4.04 -7.43 -11.12
CA ARG A 269 -4.04 -7.05 -12.54
C ARG A 269 -2.87 -7.64 -13.32
N VAL A 270 -1.67 -7.69 -12.73
CA VAL A 270 -0.45 -8.18 -13.41
C VAL A 270 -0.32 -9.71 -13.36
N SER A 271 -0.99 -10.38 -12.41
CA SER A 271 -0.84 -11.83 -12.20
C SER A 271 -1.10 -12.72 -13.43
N ALA A 272 -1.98 -12.31 -14.33
CA ALA A 272 -2.29 -13.07 -15.54
C ALA A 272 -1.12 -13.10 -16.53
N ASP A 273 -0.50 -11.94 -16.78
CA ASP A 273 0.62 -11.80 -17.72
C ASP A 273 1.92 -12.41 -17.13
N ALA A 274 2.11 -12.28 -15.82
CA ALA A 274 3.24 -12.86 -15.10
C ALA A 274 3.19 -14.40 -15.03
N GLY A 275 1.98 -14.98 -15.11
CA GLY A 275 1.76 -16.43 -15.00
C GLY A 275 1.73 -16.97 -13.57
N TYR A 276 1.82 -16.10 -12.56
CA TYR A 276 1.69 -16.42 -11.14
C TYR A 276 1.37 -15.13 -10.34
N THR A 277 0.97 -15.26 -9.07
CA THR A 277 0.75 -14.12 -8.19
C THR A 277 2.08 -13.56 -7.68
N ALA A 278 2.72 -12.72 -8.47
CA ALA A 278 3.99 -12.07 -8.15
C ALA A 278 3.81 -10.95 -7.12
N ASN A 279 4.76 -10.82 -6.20
CA ASN A 279 4.92 -9.59 -5.43
C ASN A 279 5.58 -8.53 -6.32
N TYR A 280 4.74 -7.67 -6.90
CA TYR A 280 5.14 -6.66 -7.89
C TYR A 280 6.03 -5.54 -7.30
N PHE A 281 5.87 -5.22 -6.02
CA PHE A 281 6.49 -4.03 -5.42
C PHE A 281 7.77 -4.32 -4.64
N ARG A 282 8.05 -5.58 -4.28
CA ARG A 282 9.16 -5.95 -3.39
C ARG A 282 9.54 -7.43 -3.55
N TYR A 283 10.63 -7.83 -2.92
CA TYR A 283 11.01 -9.24 -2.74
C TYR A 283 11.40 -9.96 -4.04
N PHE A 284 11.95 -9.22 -5.01
CA PHE A 284 12.58 -9.78 -6.23
C PHE A 284 11.62 -10.65 -7.05
N GLY A 285 10.36 -10.21 -7.17
CA GLY A 285 9.31 -10.93 -7.91
C GLY A 285 8.92 -12.28 -7.29
N THR A 286 9.18 -12.53 -5.99
CA THR A 286 8.74 -13.80 -5.39
C THR A 286 7.21 -13.91 -5.35
N THR A 287 6.70 -15.14 -5.37
CA THR A 287 5.25 -15.41 -5.28
C THR A 287 4.64 -15.00 -3.92
N GLU A 288 3.36 -14.62 -3.90
CA GLU A 288 2.59 -14.41 -2.66
C GLU A 288 2.16 -15.70 -1.94
N ALA A 289 2.45 -16.87 -2.50
CA ALA A 289 2.25 -18.13 -1.81
C ALA A 289 2.96 -18.13 -0.43
N PRO A 290 2.33 -18.65 0.64
CA PRO A 290 1.10 -19.46 0.65
C PRO A 290 -0.23 -18.69 0.69
N PHE A 291 -0.23 -17.36 0.57
CA PHE A 291 -1.39 -16.50 0.85
C PHE A 291 -2.06 -15.90 -0.40
N ASP A 292 -2.00 -16.58 -1.54
CA ASP A 292 -2.30 -16.00 -2.87
C ASP A 292 -3.70 -16.32 -3.44
N TRP A 293 -4.51 -17.13 -2.73
CA TRP A 293 -5.79 -17.61 -3.28
C TRP A 293 -6.81 -16.48 -3.41
N TYR A 294 -6.76 -15.48 -2.54
CA TYR A 294 -7.66 -14.34 -2.58
C TYR A 294 -7.27 -13.37 -3.70
N GLN A 295 -5.99 -13.11 -3.92
CA GLN A 295 -5.51 -12.33 -5.07
C GLN A 295 -5.89 -13.01 -6.39
N SER A 296 -5.92 -14.34 -6.43
CA SER A 296 -6.41 -15.08 -7.60
C SER A 296 -7.92 -14.90 -7.83
N VAL A 297 -8.72 -14.67 -6.79
CA VAL A 297 -10.13 -14.27 -6.95
C VAL A 297 -10.22 -12.83 -7.44
N LEU A 298 -9.41 -11.93 -6.87
CA LEU A 298 -9.37 -10.53 -7.27
C LEU A 298 -8.91 -10.36 -8.73
N SER A 299 -8.00 -11.18 -9.26
CA SER A 299 -7.59 -11.11 -10.66
C SER A 299 -8.75 -11.42 -11.61
N HIS A 300 -9.61 -12.38 -11.28
CA HIS A 300 -10.85 -12.63 -12.02
C HIS A 300 -11.85 -11.47 -11.93
N PHE A 301 -11.94 -10.78 -10.78
CA PHE A 301 -12.76 -9.58 -10.65
C PHE A 301 -12.21 -8.42 -11.49
N ALA A 302 -10.89 -8.23 -11.48
CA ALA A 302 -10.19 -7.17 -12.20
C ALA A 302 -10.29 -7.34 -13.72
N ALA A 303 -10.42 -8.58 -14.21
CA ALA A 303 -10.67 -8.88 -15.62
C ALA A 303 -12.06 -8.40 -16.11
N ILE A 304 -13.03 -8.21 -15.21
CA ILE A 304 -14.36 -7.68 -15.54
C ILE A 304 -14.34 -6.14 -15.48
N SER A 305 -13.87 -5.59 -14.36
CA SER A 305 -13.71 -4.14 -14.18
C SER A 305 -12.72 -3.88 -13.06
N THR A 306 -11.90 -2.84 -13.20
CA THR A 306 -10.94 -2.40 -12.17
C THR A 306 -11.50 -1.30 -11.26
N ALA A 307 -12.77 -0.91 -11.45
CA ALA A 307 -13.40 0.14 -10.65
C ALA A 307 -13.43 -0.25 -9.16
N GLY A 308 -13.04 0.69 -8.28
CA GLY A 308 -12.94 0.43 -6.84
C GLY A 308 -14.24 -0.02 -6.18
N VAL A 309 -15.40 0.46 -6.66
CA VAL A 309 -16.73 0.04 -6.18
C VAL A 309 -17.07 -1.42 -6.54
N TRP A 310 -16.50 -1.97 -7.61
CA TRP A 310 -16.66 -3.37 -8.00
C TRP A 310 -15.66 -4.27 -7.27
N MET A 311 -14.39 -3.89 -7.28
CA MET A 311 -13.30 -4.67 -6.69
C MET A 311 -13.51 -4.91 -5.18
N ARG A 312 -14.12 -3.96 -4.47
CA ARG A 312 -14.39 -4.06 -3.01
C ARG A 312 -15.67 -4.81 -2.65
N LEU A 313 -16.43 -5.31 -3.63
CA LEU A 313 -17.69 -6.03 -3.38
C LEU A 313 -17.52 -7.26 -2.45
N PRO A 314 -16.46 -8.09 -2.56
CA PRO A 314 -16.24 -9.19 -1.64
C PRO A 314 -16.13 -8.76 -0.17
N ALA A 315 -15.50 -7.61 0.10
CA ALA A 315 -15.38 -7.07 1.45
C ALA A 315 -16.74 -6.68 2.03
N THR A 316 -17.57 -5.96 1.27
CA THR A 316 -18.91 -5.56 1.70
C THR A 316 -19.84 -6.76 1.90
N LEU A 317 -19.79 -7.75 1.02
CA LEU A 317 -20.54 -9.00 1.18
C LEU A 317 -20.09 -9.79 2.43
N ALA A 318 -18.79 -9.82 2.72
CA ALA A 318 -18.28 -10.42 3.96
C ALA A 318 -18.77 -9.65 5.19
N GLY A 319 -18.89 -8.33 5.14
CA GLY A 319 -19.48 -7.50 6.19
C GLY A 319 -20.95 -7.82 6.45
N ILE A 320 -21.75 -7.87 5.39
CA ILE A 320 -23.18 -8.26 5.47
C ILE A 320 -23.30 -9.68 6.03
N GLY A 321 -22.50 -10.63 5.51
CA GLY A 321 -22.47 -12.00 6.01
C GLY A 321 -22.11 -12.09 7.49
N THR A 322 -21.12 -11.32 7.93
CA THR A 322 -20.67 -11.25 9.33
C THR A 322 -21.79 -10.73 10.23
N TRP A 323 -22.45 -9.63 9.85
CA TRP A 323 -23.57 -9.08 10.61
C TRP A 323 -24.74 -10.06 10.71
N LEU A 324 -25.14 -10.71 9.61
CA LEU A 324 -26.23 -11.67 9.61
C LEU A 324 -25.91 -12.90 10.49
N LEU A 325 -24.65 -13.34 10.54
CA LEU A 325 -24.22 -14.37 11.49
C LEU A 325 -24.36 -13.89 12.94
N VAL A 326 -23.94 -12.65 13.24
CA VAL A 326 -24.08 -12.06 14.58
C VAL A 326 -25.55 -11.99 14.99
N SER A 327 -26.39 -11.34 14.19
CA SER A 327 -27.79 -11.01 14.55
C SER A 327 -28.70 -12.25 14.59
N ARG A 328 -28.50 -13.21 13.68
CA ARG A 328 -29.39 -14.38 13.52
C ARG A 328 -28.91 -15.64 14.21
N TRP A 329 -27.60 -15.77 14.49
CA TRP A 329 -27.05 -17.01 15.02
C TRP A 329 -26.27 -16.85 16.32
N VAL A 330 -25.33 -15.91 16.38
CA VAL A 330 -24.48 -15.70 17.56
C VAL A 330 -25.31 -15.19 18.75
N LEU A 331 -26.01 -14.06 18.62
CA LEU A 331 -26.76 -13.48 19.74
C LEU A 331 -27.87 -14.42 20.26
N PRO A 332 -28.67 -15.10 19.42
CA PRO A 332 -29.64 -16.08 19.90
C PRO A 332 -29.00 -17.29 20.60
N ARG A 333 -27.77 -17.67 20.21
CA ARG A 333 -27.01 -18.75 20.84
C ARG A 333 -26.48 -18.37 22.22
N LEU A 334 -26.07 -17.12 22.39
CA LEU A 334 -25.58 -16.54 23.65
C LEU A 334 -26.71 -16.36 24.67
N GLY A 335 -27.94 -16.13 24.22
CA GLY A 335 -29.13 -16.18 25.07
C GLY A 335 -30.39 -15.65 24.40
N ARG A 336 -31.54 -16.31 24.60
CA ARG A 336 -32.81 -15.87 24.00
C ARG A 336 -33.22 -14.47 24.47
N ARG A 337 -32.98 -14.13 25.74
CA ARG A 337 -33.32 -12.80 26.29
C ARG A 337 -32.43 -11.69 25.72
N VAL A 338 -31.19 -12.01 25.39
CA VAL A 338 -30.23 -11.09 24.75
C VAL A 338 -30.70 -10.75 23.34
N ALA A 339 -31.03 -11.76 22.54
CA ALA A 339 -31.50 -11.56 21.17
C ALA A 339 -32.87 -10.84 21.08
N LEU A 340 -33.73 -10.98 22.09
CA LEU A 340 -35.02 -10.28 22.14
C LEU A 340 -34.92 -8.85 22.70
N ASN A 341 -33.81 -8.48 23.34
CA ASN A 341 -33.62 -7.14 23.89
C ASN A 341 -33.21 -6.17 22.78
N ARG A 342 -34.04 -5.15 22.56
CA ARG A 342 -33.86 -4.15 21.50
C ARG A 342 -32.56 -3.37 21.65
N VAL A 343 -32.27 -2.91 22.87
CA VAL A 343 -31.06 -2.11 23.16
C VAL A 343 -29.82 -2.95 22.89
N THR A 344 -29.82 -4.20 23.32
CA THR A 344 -28.69 -5.12 23.10
C THR A 344 -28.42 -5.37 21.62
N MET A 345 -29.46 -5.59 20.82
CA MET A 345 -29.33 -5.78 19.37
C MET A 345 -28.79 -4.52 18.68
N TRP A 346 -29.29 -3.35 19.06
CA TRP A 346 -28.83 -2.06 18.51
C TRP A 346 -27.40 -1.75 18.93
N THR A 347 -27.00 -2.06 20.17
CA THR A 347 -25.61 -1.92 20.61
C THR A 347 -24.69 -2.82 19.79
N ALA A 348 -25.09 -4.06 19.52
CA ALA A 348 -24.33 -4.95 18.63
C ALA A 348 -24.14 -4.34 17.24
N GLY A 349 -25.20 -3.79 16.65
CA GLY A 349 -25.15 -3.13 15.34
C GLY A 349 -24.25 -1.89 15.33
N ALA A 350 -24.37 -1.02 16.33
CA ALA A 350 -23.56 0.20 16.43
C ALA A 350 -22.06 -0.11 16.67
N VAL A 351 -21.76 -1.04 17.57
CA VAL A 351 -20.37 -1.49 17.82
C VAL A 351 -19.80 -2.21 16.59
N PHE A 352 -20.61 -2.99 15.88
CA PHE A 352 -20.19 -3.62 14.62
C PHE A 352 -19.78 -2.57 13.59
N LEU A 353 -20.63 -1.56 13.34
CA LEU A 353 -20.33 -0.51 12.37
C LEU A 353 -19.10 0.31 12.77
N ALA A 354 -19.02 0.78 14.02
CA ALA A 354 -17.88 1.54 14.55
C ALA A 354 -16.57 0.76 14.51
N ALA A 355 -16.62 -0.58 14.55
CA ALA A 355 -15.44 -1.42 14.40
C ALA A 355 -15.15 -1.78 12.94
N TRP A 356 -16.17 -1.90 12.09
CA TRP A 356 -16.02 -2.33 10.69
C TRP A 356 -15.50 -1.19 9.80
N MET A 357 -16.12 -0.01 9.87
CA MET A 357 -15.85 1.11 8.96
C MET A 357 -14.38 1.58 8.97
N PRO A 358 -13.66 1.65 10.12
CA PRO A 358 -12.27 2.13 10.15
C PRO A 358 -11.22 1.15 9.59
N PHE A 359 -11.59 -0.13 9.41
CA PHE A 359 -10.65 -1.20 9.07
C PHE A 359 -11.01 -1.95 7.78
N ASN A 360 -12.28 -2.32 7.58
CA ASN A 360 -12.70 -3.40 6.68
C ASN A 360 -13.45 -2.89 5.44
N ASN A 361 -12.91 -1.87 4.77
CA ASN A 361 -13.53 -1.32 3.54
C ASN A 361 -12.74 -1.63 2.25
N GLY A 362 -11.43 -1.91 2.36
CA GLY A 362 -10.55 -2.08 1.21
C GLY A 362 -10.43 -3.51 0.65
N LEU A 363 -9.39 -3.75 -0.15
CA LEU A 363 -9.03 -5.04 -0.74
C LEU A 363 -8.15 -5.91 0.16
N ARG A 364 -7.84 -5.45 1.39
CA ARG A 364 -7.15 -6.29 2.37
C ARG A 364 -8.03 -7.48 2.78
N PRO A 365 -7.45 -8.59 3.27
CA PRO A 365 -8.22 -9.80 3.58
C PRO A 365 -8.95 -9.78 4.93
N GLU A 366 -8.73 -8.78 5.81
CA GLU A 366 -9.40 -8.69 7.12
C GLU A 366 -10.94 -8.82 7.09
N PRO A 367 -11.69 -8.28 6.11
CA PRO A 367 -13.13 -8.49 6.00
C PRO A 367 -13.50 -9.98 5.92
N LEU A 368 -12.75 -10.77 5.14
CA LEU A 368 -12.96 -12.21 4.99
C LEU A 368 -12.49 -12.97 6.24
N ILE A 369 -11.42 -12.51 6.89
CA ILE A 369 -10.96 -13.11 8.16
C ILE A 369 -11.99 -12.92 9.26
N ALA A 370 -12.55 -11.72 9.42
CA ALA A 370 -13.59 -11.43 10.42
C ALA A 370 -14.83 -12.31 10.21
N PHE A 371 -15.26 -12.47 8.94
CA PHE A 371 -16.32 -13.40 8.57
C PHE A 371 -15.95 -14.85 8.90
N GLY A 372 -14.75 -15.29 8.49
CA GLY A 372 -14.25 -16.65 8.70
C GLY A 372 -14.19 -17.03 10.18
N VAL A 373 -13.66 -16.15 11.04
CA VAL A 373 -13.59 -16.35 12.50
C VAL A 373 -14.98 -16.59 13.10
N LEU A 374 -15.97 -15.77 12.75
CA LEU A 374 -17.34 -15.96 13.23
C LEU A 374 -18.01 -17.20 12.64
N ALA A 375 -17.79 -17.50 11.37
CA ALA A 375 -18.33 -18.70 10.73
C ALA A 375 -17.80 -19.97 11.41
N VAL A 376 -16.49 -20.03 11.69
CA VAL A 376 -15.86 -21.13 12.44
C VAL A 376 -16.44 -21.22 13.85
N TRP A 377 -16.52 -20.10 14.59
CA TRP A 377 -17.11 -20.08 15.93
C TRP A 377 -18.53 -20.64 15.93
N ALA A 378 -19.35 -20.21 14.98
CA ALA A 378 -20.75 -20.57 14.93
C ALA A 378 -20.96 -22.03 14.48
N LEU A 379 -20.13 -22.55 13.57
CA LEU A 379 -20.09 -23.98 13.22
C LEU A 379 -19.65 -24.85 14.41
N VAL A 380 -18.66 -24.43 15.18
CA VAL A 380 -18.24 -25.12 16.41
C VAL A 380 -19.36 -25.13 17.45
N GLU A 381 -20.04 -24.00 17.67
CA GLU A 381 -21.20 -23.93 18.56
C GLU A 381 -22.35 -24.82 18.08
N ASN A 382 -22.56 -24.94 16.77
CA ASN A 382 -23.55 -25.85 16.20
C ASN A 382 -23.22 -27.31 16.52
N THR A 383 -21.95 -27.70 16.38
CA THR A 383 -21.48 -29.04 16.79
C THR A 383 -21.76 -29.28 18.26
N ILE A 384 -21.41 -28.33 19.13
CA ILE A 384 -21.58 -28.47 20.57
C ILE A 384 -23.06 -28.57 20.95
N ALA A 385 -23.92 -27.73 20.36
CA ALA A 385 -25.35 -27.71 20.65
C ALA A 385 -26.09 -28.94 20.11
N THR A 386 -25.69 -29.46 18.95
CA THR A 386 -26.40 -30.55 18.26
C THR A 386 -25.76 -31.93 18.45
N ARG A 387 -24.55 -32.00 19.01
CA ARG A 387 -23.73 -33.23 19.12
C ARG A 387 -23.42 -33.90 17.77
N ARG A 388 -23.37 -33.12 16.69
CA ARG A 388 -22.98 -33.53 15.33
C ARG A 388 -21.57 -33.06 15.03
N LEU A 389 -20.76 -33.86 14.36
CA LEU A 389 -19.35 -33.57 14.10
C LEU A 389 -19.08 -32.99 12.71
N TRP A 390 -19.95 -33.23 11.73
CA TRP A 390 -19.77 -32.66 10.38
C TRP A 390 -19.66 -31.12 10.35
N PRO A 391 -20.34 -30.32 11.23
CA PRO A 391 -20.14 -28.87 11.21
C PRO A 391 -18.72 -28.49 11.64
N THR A 392 -18.08 -29.26 12.52
CA THR A 392 -16.66 -29.04 12.88
C THR A 392 -15.73 -29.40 11.74
N ALA A 393 -16.04 -30.43 10.94
CA ALA A 393 -15.27 -30.71 9.73
C ALA A 393 -15.31 -29.52 8.74
N LEU A 394 -16.50 -28.94 8.54
CA LEU A 394 -16.64 -27.71 7.76
C LEU A 394 -15.94 -26.51 8.42
N ALA A 395 -15.98 -26.40 9.75
CA ALA A 395 -15.29 -25.35 10.48
C ALA A 395 -13.77 -25.41 10.28
N ILE A 396 -13.19 -26.61 10.21
CA ILE A 396 -11.77 -26.81 9.91
C ILE A 396 -11.45 -26.35 8.48
N ILE A 397 -12.31 -26.66 7.50
CA ILE A 397 -12.13 -26.17 6.11
C ILE A 397 -12.18 -24.65 6.07
N VAL A 398 -13.20 -24.02 6.66
CA VAL A 398 -13.31 -22.56 6.70
C VAL A 398 -12.11 -21.93 7.41
N ALA A 399 -11.64 -22.53 8.51
CA ALA A 399 -10.44 -22.08 9.19
C ALA A 399 -9.19 -22.21 8.30
N ALA A 400 -9.03 -23.30 7.54
CA ALA A 400 -7.91 -23.48 6.62
C ALA A 400 -7.89 -22.42 5.49
N PHE A 401 -9.05 -22.13 4.89
CA PHE A 401 -9.18 -21.02 3.93
C PHE A 401 -8.89 -19.66 4.57
N THR A 402 -9.29 -19.46 5.82
CA THR A 402 -9.07 -18.20 6.54
C THR A 402 -7.61 -18.00 6.93
N VAL A 403 -6.92 -19.06 7.38
CA VAL A 403 -5.48 -19.04 7.73
C VAL A 403 -4.62 -18.75 6.51
N THR A 404 -5.07 -19.17 5.32
CA THR A 404 -4.36 -18.95 4.05
C THR A 404 -4.72 -17.63 3.37
N LEU A 405 -5.50 -16.76 4.01
CA LEU A 405 -5.71 -15.39 3.52
C LEU A 405 -4.53 -14.46 3.84
N ALA A 406 -3.97 -14.60 5.04
CA ALA A 406 -2.86 -13.80 5.55
C ALA A 406 -2.33 -14.44 6.84
N PRO A 407 -1.10 -14.10 7.30
CA PRO A 407 -0.56 -14.61 8.57
C PRO A 407 -1.48 -14.38 9.79
N GLN A 408 -2.14 -13.22 9.87
CA GLN A 408 -3.11 -12.89 10.93
C GLN A 408 -4.43 -13.67 10.83
N GLY A 409 -4.67 -14.39 9.72
CA GLY A 409 -5.78 -15.34 9.57
C GLY A 409 -5.74 -16.49 10.58
N LEU A 410 -4.60 -16.70 11.25
CA LEU A 410 -4.43 -17.66 12.36
C LEU A 410 -5.48 -17.50 13.47
N ILE A 411 -6.07 -16.31 13.63
CA ILE A 411 -7.17 -16.05 14.58
C ILE A 411 -8.35 -17.02 14.37
N ALA A 412 -8.59 -17.50 13.15
CA ALA A 412 -9.66 -18.48 12.88
C ALA A 412 -9.45 -19.85 13.54
N ALA A 413 -8.23 -20.16 14.01
CA ALA A 413 -7.97 -21.35 14.81
C ALA A 413 -8.45 -21.20 16.28
N ALA A 414 -8.54 -19.98 16.81
CA ALA A 414 -8.97 -19.71 18.19
C ALA A 414 -10.32 -20.36 18.57
N PRO A 415 -11.42 -20.21 17.79
CA PRO A 415 -12.69 -20.87 18.12
C PRO A 415 -12.60 -22.41 18.11
N LEU A 416 -11.74 -23.00 17.26
CA LEU A 416 -11.50 -24.45 17.24
C LEU A 416 -10.78 -24.91 18.52
N LEU A 417 -9.73 -24.20 18.93
CA LEU A 417 -8.96 -24.50 20.15
C LEU A 417 -9.83 -24.41 21.41
N VAL A 418 -10.61 -23.33 21.52
CA VAL A 418 -11.47 -23.06 22.67
C VAL A 418 -12.65 -24.05 22.73
N GLY A 419 -13.16 -24.49 21.58
CA GLY A 419 -14.22 -25.51 21.49
C GLY A 419 -13.74 -26.97 21.58
N ALA A 420 -12.43 -27.22 21.48
CA ALA A 420 -11.86 -28.55 21.28
C ALA A 420 -12.28 -29.56 22.35
N ARG A 421 -12.24 -29.17 23.63
CA ARG A 421 -12.63 -30.04 24.75
C ARG A 421 -14.06 -30.57 24.58
N SER A 422 -15.01 -29.71 24.19
CA SER A 422 -16.40 -30.11 23.99
C SER A 422 -16.56 -31.03 22.78
N VAL A 423 -15.83 -30.78 21.69
CA VAL A 423 -15.84 -31.66 20.51
C VAL A 423 -15.28 -33.06 20.86
N VAL A 424 -14.15 -33.12 21.57
CA VAL A 424 -13.55 -34.40 22.01
C VAL A 424 -14.50 -35.18 22.92
N GLN A 425 -15.21 -34.51 23.83
CA GLN A 425 -16.23 -35.16 24.67
C GLN A 425 -17.36 -35.78 23.83
N ILE A 426 -17.80 -35.11 22.76
CA ILE A 426 -18.82 -35.66 21.84
C ILE A 426 -18.28 -36.89 21.10
N ILE A 427 -17.03 -36.84 20.61
CA ILE A 427 -16.38 -37.97 19.92
C ILE A 427 -16.30 -39.19 20.86
N LYS A 428 -15.84 -38.98 22.10
CA LYS A 428 -15.74 -40.04 23.13
C LYS A 428 -17.10 -40.62 23.47
N ALA A 429 -18.10 -39.77 23.74
CA ALA A 429 -19.45 -40.20 24.09
C ALA A 429 -20.09 -41.05 22.98
N ARG A 430 -19.76 -40.79 21.71
CA ARG A 430 -20.30 -41.51 20.56
C ARG A 430 -19.49 -42.73 20.13
N ARG A 431 -18.31 -42.98 20.73
CA ARG A 431 -17.40 -44.09 20.39
C ARG A 431 -17.10 -44.19 18.88
N ILE A 432 -16.84 -43.04 18.24
CA ILE A 432 -16.55 -42.91 16.80
C ILE A 432 -15.20 -42.24 16.55
N ALA A 433 -14.22 -42.45 17.43
CA ALA A 433 -12.92 -41.78 17.37
C ALA A 433 -12.25 -41.90 16.00
N LEU A 434 -12.04 -43.13 15.50
CA LEU A 434 -11.35 -43.36 14.23
C LEU A 434 -12.04 -42.70 13.01
N PRO A 435 -13.34 -42.92 12.72
CA PRO A 435 -14.00 -42.27 11.59
C PRO A 435 -14.12 -40.75 11.75
N ALA A 436 -14.24 -40.24 12.98
CA ALA A 436 -14.27 -38.79 13.22
C ALA A 436 -12.90 -38.16 12.97
N VAL A 437 -11.83 -38.72 13.54
CA VAL A 437 -10.46 -38.20 13.36
C VAL A 437 -10.04 -38.28 11.90
N ALA A 438 -10.34 -39.38 11.19
CA ALA A 438 -10.03 -39.51 9.77
C ALA A 438 -10.69 -38.40 8.92
N ALA A 439 -11.98 -38.13 9.12
CA ALA A 439 -12.69 -37.08 8.39
C ALA A 439 -12.23 -35.66 8.79
N LEU A 440 -11.96 -35.40 10.07
CA LEU A 440 -11.45 -34.11 10.55
C LEU A 440 -10.02 -33.84 10.06
N ALA A 441 -9.16 -34.86 10.07
CA ALA A 441 -7.80 -34.77 9.54
C ALA A 441 -7.81 -34.57 8.01
N GLY A 442 -8.68 -35.29 7.29
CA GLY A 442 -8.89 -35.06 5.85
C GLY A 442 -9.34 -33.63 5.55
N SER A 443 -10.25 -33.09 6.37
CA SER A 443 -10.71 -31.70 6.27
C SER A 443 -9.57 -30.69 6.45
N ALA A 444 -8.64 -30.95 7.39
CA ALA A 444 -7.47 -30.11 7.61
C ALA A 444 -6.46 -30.22 6.46
N ALA A 445 -6.25 -31.43 5.93
CA ALA A 445 -5.29 -31.69 4.85
C ALA A 445 -5.66 -30.98 3.53
N LEU A 446 -6.92 -30.59 3.34
CA LEU A 446 -7.37 -29.83 2.17
C LEU A 446 -6.59 -28.51 1.96
N ILE A 447 -5.99 -27.95 3.02
CA ILE A 447 -5.12 -26.78 2.94
C ILE A 447 -3.97 -26.97 1.93
N PHE A 448 -3.44 -28.19 1.83
CA PHE A 448 -2.34 -28.50 0.92
C PHE A 448 -2.77 -28.37 -0.55
N VAL A 449 -4.02 -28.70 -0.87
CA VAL A 449 -4.56 -28.52 -2.22
C VAL A 449 -4.68 -27.04 -2.55
N VAL A 450 -5.18 -26.22 -1.63
CA VAL A 450 -5.40 -24.78 -1.87
C VAL A 450 -4.08 -24.03 -2.03
N VAL A 451 -3.13 -24.27 -1.12
CA VAL A 451 -1.83 -23.58 -1.09
C VAL A 451 -0.93 -24.02 -2.25
N PHE A 452 -0.84 -25.32 -2.52
CA PHE A 452 0.08 -25.88 -3.51
C PHE A 452 -0.64 -26.23 -4.83
N ARG A 453 -1.76 -25.56 -5.14
CA ARG A 453 -2.54 -25.79 -6.37
C ARG A 453 -1.70 -25.62 -7.64
N ASP A 454 -0.84 -24.62 -7.60
CA ASP A 454 0.10 -24.27 -8.65
C ASP A 454 1.54 -24.46 -8.15
N GLN A 455 1.94 -23.61 -7.20
CA GLN A 455 3.27 -23.60 -6.59
C GLN A 455 3.65 -24.91 -5.89
N THR A 456 4.95 -25.15 -5.75
CA THR A 456 5.54 -26.35 -5.15
C THR A 456 6.05 -26.08 -3.73
N LEU A 457 6.41 -27.13 -2.98
CA LEU A 457 7.03 -26.94 -1.67
C LEU A 457 8.31 -26.11 -1.75
N ALA A 458 9.16 -26.39 -2.75
CA ALA A 458 10.41 -25.69 -2.95
C ALA A 458 10.21 -24.19 -3.28
N SER A 459 9.23 -23.85 -4.11
CA SER A 459 8.96 -22.44 -4.46
C SER A 459 8.35 -21.66 -3.28
N VAL A 460 7.43 -22.27 -2.52
CA VAL A 460 6.88 -21.65 -1.30
C VAL A 460 7.95 -21.46 -0.22
N ALA A 461 8.83 -22.45 -0.04
CA ALA A 461 9.94 -22.35 0.91
C ALA A 461 10.92 -21.22 0.53
N GLU A 462 11.25 -21.08 -0.75
CA GLU A 462 12.09 -19.98 -1.22
C GLU A 462 11.41 -18.63 -1.05
N SER A 463 10.11 -18.52 -1.34
CA SER A 463 9.35 -17.29 -1.13
C SER A 463 9.32 -16.86 0.33
N ALA A 464 9.06 -17.80 1.24
CA ALA A 464 9.13 -17.54 2.67
C ALA A 464 10.54 -17.06 3.08
N ARG A 465 11.60 -17.75 2.63
CA ARG A 465 12.99 -17.37 2.93
C ARG A 465 13.30 -15.94 2.50
N ILE A 466 12.90 -15.55 1.28
CA ILE A 466 13.11 -14.20 0.75
C ILE A 466 12.39 -13.17 1.63
N LYS A 467 11.11 -13.37 1.92
CA LYS A 467 10.32 -12.42 2.75
C LYS A 467 10.89 -12.24 4.15
N TYR A 468 11.35 -13.32 4.79
CA TYR A 468 12.00 -13.25 6.11
C TYR A 468 13.41 -12.62 6.06
N THR A 469 14.17 -12.82 4.98
CA THR A 469 15.53 -12.27 4.84
C THR A 469 15.51 -10.78 4.51
N VAL A 470 14.59 -10.36 3.63
CA VAL A 470 14.49 -8.98 3.13
C VAL A 470 13.73 -8.07 4.11
N GLY A 471 12.68 -8.58 4.76
CA GLY A 471 11.85 -7.86 5.72
C GLY A 471 10.95 -6.76 5.12
N PRO A 472 10.15 -6.06 5.95
CA PRO A 472 10.26 -6.01 7.41
C PRO A 472 9.50 -7.14 8.14
N THR A 473 10.14 -7.71 9.16
CA THR A 473 9.53 -8.66 10.10
C THR A 473 9.86 -8.27 11.54
N ILE A 474 8.87 -8.30 12.42
CA ILE A 474 9.02 -7.99 13.85
C ILE A 474 8.89 -9.28 14.65
N SER A 475 9.83 -9.50 15.58
CA SER A 475 9.89 -10.68 16.43
C SER A 475 8.68 -10.79 17.36
N TRP A 476 8.35 -12.03 17.75
CA TRP A 476 7.17 -12.36 18.57
C TRP A 476 7.13 -11.68 19.96
N TYR A 477 8.30 -11.44 20.57
CA TYR A 477 8.40 -10.79 21.88
C TYR A 477 8.14 -9.27 21.83
N GLN A 478 8.09 -8.67 20.63
CA GLN A 478 7.77 -7.24 20.44
C GLN A 478 6.31 -7.02 20.06
N GLU A 479 5.39 -7.92 20.43
CA GLU A 479 3.96 -7.80 20.08
C GLU A 479 3.33 -6.50 20.58
N PHE A 480 3.81 -5.96 21.70
CA PHE A 480 3.30 -4.71 22.25
C PHE A 480 3.44 -3.51 21.30
N LEU A 481 4.36 -3.56 20.33
CA LEU A 481 4.49 -2.55 19.28
C LEU A 481 3.18 -2.36 18.49
N ARG A 482 2.36 -3.40 18.33
CA ARG A 482 1.05 -3.27 17.65
C ARG A 482 0.12 -2.32 18.39
N TYR A 483 0.11 -2.39 19.72
CA TYR A 483 -0.72 -1.54 20.57
C TYR A 483 -0.14 -0.13 20.64
N TYR A 484 1.19 -0.01 20.65
CA TYR A 484 1.87 1.28 20.49
C TYR A 484 1.48 1.95 19.16
N PHE A 485 1.58 1.25 18.02
CA PHE A 485 1.18 1.75 16.69
C PHE A 485 -0.31 2.12 16.58
N LEU A 486 -1.17 1.63 17.47
CA LEU A 486 -2.57 2.03 17.54
C LEU A 486 -2.76 3.37 18.24
N THR A 487 -1.79 3.81 19.05
CA THR A 487 -1.89 4.96 19.96
C THR A 487 -0.81 6.02 19.73
N VAL A 488 -0.09 5.97 18.59
CA VAL A 488 0.90 6.98 18.21
C VAL A 488 0.19 8.32 17.93
N GLU A 489 0.82 9.41 18.38
CA GLU A 489 0.37 10.79 18.14
C GLU A 489 0.51 11.19 16.66
N ASP A 490 -0.38 12.05 16.17
CA ASP A 490 -0.38 12.58 14.80
C ASP A 490 -0.27 11.54 13.66
N SER A 491 -0.73 10.32 13.92
CA SER A 491 -0.71 9.20 12.98
C SER A 491 -2.10 8.86 12.48
N VAL A 492 -2.28 8.84 11.15
CA VAL A 492 -3.51 8.36 10.50
C VAL A 492 -3.76 6.88 10.76
N ASP A 493 -2.71 6.09 11.00
CA ASP A 493 -2.85 4.68 11.34
C ASP A 493 -3.36 4.45 12.77
N SER A 494 -3.26 5.50 13.60
CA SER A 494 -3.70 5.57 15.00
C SER A 494 -4.89 6.51 15.20
N SER A 495 -5.75 6.69 14.19
CA SER A 495 -6.88 7.64 14.24
C SER A 495 -7.87 7.33 15.36
N LEU A 496 -8.66 8.34 15.76
CA LEU A 496 -9.61 8.24 16.86
C LEU A 496 -10.63 7.10 16.67
N THR A 497 -11.04 6.84 15.43
CA THR A 497 -12.05 5.84 15.06
C THR A 497 -11.49 4.43 15.24
N ARG A 498 -10.24 4.19 14.83
CA ARG A 498 -9.51 2.93 15.04
C ARG A 498 -9.26 2.65 16.52
N ARG A 499 -8.84 3.68 17.29
CA ARG A 499 -8.64 3.57 18.75
C ARG A 499 -9.93 3.17 19.45
N PHE A 500 -11.03 3.85 19.15
CA PHE A 500 -12.33 3.60 19.76
C PHE A 500 -12.78 2.14 19.62
N ALA A 501 -12.68 1.58 18.41
CA ALA A 501 -13.07 0.21 18.12
C ALA A 501 -12.33 -0.82 19.01
N VAL A 502 -11.00 -0.72 19.07
CA VAL A 502 -10.16 -1.66 19.82
C VAL A 502 -10.32 -1.47 21.33
N LEU A 503 -10.31 -0.24 21.82
CA LEU A 503 -10.48 0.05 23.26
C LEU A 503 -11.85 -0.41 23.77
N THR A 504 -12.89 -0.21 22.97
CA THR A 504 -14.25 -0.68 23.28
C THR A 504 -14.30 -2.20 23.32
N MET A 505 -13.64 -2.88 22.39
CA MET A 505 -13.52 -4.34 22.42
C MET A 505 -12.81 -4.82 23.69
N MET A 506 -11.68 -4.19 24.07
CA MET A 506 -10.94 -4.53 25.29
C MET A 506 -11.79 -4.31 26.54
N LEU A 507 -12.47 -3.17 26.63
CA LEU A 507 -13.39 -2.87 27.73
C LEU A 507 -14.48 -3.95 27.86
N CYS A 508 -15.09 -4.35 26.73
CA CYS A 508 -16.10 -5.41 26.72
C CYS A 508 -15.53 -6.77 27.11
N LEU A 509 -14.35 -7.12 26.61
CA LEU A 509 -13.66 -8.39 26.91
C LEU A 509 -13.35 -8.51 28.41
N PHE A 510 -12.59 -7.55 28.96
CA PHE A 510 -12.16 -7.58 30.35
C PHE A 510 -13.34 -7.34 31.31
N GLY A 511 -14.29 -6.48 30.94
CA GLY A 511 -15.51 -6.25 31.70
C GLY A 511 -16.35 -7.52 31.85
N MET A 512 -16.59 -8.26 30.77
CA MET A 512 -17.33 -9.52 30.82
C MET A 512 -16.57 -10.63 31.54
N MET A 513 -15.25 -10.71 31.37
CA MET A 513 -14.42 -11.66 32.11
C MET A 513 -14.51 -11.41 33.61
N ALA A 514 -14.38 -10.16 34.07
CA ALA A 514 -14.51 -9.80 35.48
C ALA A 514 -15.89 -10.15 36.06
N VAL A 515 -16.98 -9.89 35.31
CA VAL A 515 -18.34 -10.23 35.76
C VAL A 515 -18.53 -11.74 35.90
N LEU A 516 -18.04 -12.54 34.94
CA LEU A 516 -18.20 -13.99 34.98
C LEU A 516 -17.33 -14.65 36.05
N LEU A 517 -16.09 -14.17 36.25
CA LEU A 517 -15.24 -14.64 37.34
C LEU A 517 -15.85 -14.34 38.71
N ARG A 518 -16.48 -13.17 38.87
CA ARG A 518 -17.07 -12.75 40.14
C ARG A 518 -18.42 -13.41 40.45
N LYS A 519 -19.31 -13.55 39.45
CA LYS A 519 -20.69 -14.01 39.66
C LYS A 519 -20.94 -15.47 39.23
N GLY A 520 -20.01 -16.11 38.52
CA GLY A 520 -20.13 -17.47 37.99
C GLY A 520 -21.11 -17.60 36.80
N HIS A 521 -22.23 -16.88 36.81
CA HIS A 521 -23.17 -16.80 35.70
C HIS A 521 -23.90 -15.44 35.67
N VAL A 522 -24.50 -15.11 34.52
CA VAL A 522 -25.36 -13.93 34.36
C VAL A 522 -26.77 -14.39 33.95
N PRO A 523 -27.82 -14.02 34.70
CA PRO A 523 -29.19 -14.44 34.39
C PRO A 523 -29.62 -14.05 32.97
N GLY A 524 -30.09 -15.02 32.18
CA GLY A 524 -30.53 -14.81 30.80
C GLY A 524 -29.44 -14.99 29.73
N LEU A 525 -28.17 -15.15 30.14
CA LEU A 525 -27.05 -15.54 29.29
C LEU A 525 -26.70 -17.02 29.48
N ALA A 526 -26.33 -17.68 28.39
CA ALA A 526 -25.79 -19.04 28.43
C ALA A 526 -24.28 -18.98 28.68
N SER A 527 -23.83 -19.35 29.89
CA SER A 527 -22.42 -19.19 30.29
C SER A 527 -21.43 -19.93 29.39
N GLY A 528 -21.76 -21.13 28.91
CA GLY A 528 -20.85 -21.92 28.07
C GLY A 528 -20.40 -21.21 26.78
N PRO A 529 -21.33 -20.81 25.90
CA PRO A 529 -21.01 -20.01 24.70
C PRO A 529 -20.33 -18.68 25.01
N VAL A 530 -20.72 -18.00 26.09
CA VAL A 530 -20.10 -16.71 26.46
C VAL A 530 -18.64 -16.90 26.85
N TRP A 531 -18.32 -17.92 27.65
CA TRP A 531 -16.93 -18.26 27.97
C TRP A 531 -16.11 -18.61 26.72
N ARG A 532 -16.73 -19.29 25.75
CA ARG A 532 -16.04 -19.60 24.48
C ARG A 532 -15.88 -18.39 23.57
N LEU A 533 -16.79 -17.41 23.60
CA LEU A 533 -16.64 -16.12 22.91
C LEU A 533 -15.47 -15.32 23.50
N ILE A 534 -15.42 -15.21 24.83
CA ILE A 534 -14.31 -14.56 25.56
C ILE A 534 -12.99 -15.27 25.26
N GLY A 535 -12.97 -16.60 25.39
CA GLY A 535 -11.79 -17.41 25.09
C GLY A 535 -11.34 -17.28 23.65
N THR A 536 -12.26 -17.21 22.68
CA THR A 536 -11.93 -17.02 21.25
C THR A 536 -11.24 -15.67 21.03
N THR A 537 -11.75 -14.61 21.67
CA THR A 537 -11.17 -13.27 21.55
C THR A 537 -9.79 -13.22 22.21
N ALA A 538 -9.66 -13.74 23.43
CA ALA A 538 -8.39 -13.76 24.18
C ALA A 538 -7.32 -14.61 23.48
N ILE A 539 -7.65 -15.82 23.03
CA ILE A 539 -6.72 -16.69 22.29
C ILE A 539 -6.40 -16.06 20.92
N GLY A 540 -7.35 -15.41 20.26
CA GLY A 540 -7.09 -14.67 19.02
C GLY A 540 -6.05 -13.57 19.20
N LEU A 541 -6.16 -12.76 20.25
CA LEU A 541 -5.17 -11.74 20.60
C LEU A 541 -3.79 -12.34 20.95
N LEU A 542 -3.77 -13.51 21.59
CA LEU A 542 -2.51 -14.23 21.86
C LEU A 542 -1.88 -14.78 20.57
N LEU A 543 -2.67 -15.34 19.65
CA LEU A 543 -2.17 -15.87 18.38
C LEU A 543 -1.55 -14.79 17.48
N LEU A 544 -1.96 -13.53 17.62
CA LEU A 544 -1.34 -12.40 16.91
C LEU A 544 0.16 -12.22 17.22
N HIS A 545 0.66 -12.72 18.36
CA HIS A 545 2.09 -12.63 18.71
C HIS A 545 2.99 -13.27 17.63
N PHE A 546 2.50 -14.34 17.00
CA PHE A 546 3.26 -15.10 16.00
C PHE A 546 3.17 -14.52 14.58
N THR A 547 2.47 -13.40 14.39
CA THR A 547 2.43 -12.74 13.08
C THR A 547 3.72 -11.95 12.83
N PRO A 548 4.32 -12.06 11.63
CA PRO A 548 5.59 -11.41 11.32
C PRO A 548 5.46 -9.88 11.15
N THR A 549 4.28 -9.38 10.75
CA THR A 549 3.99 -7.95 10.66
C THR A 549 2.97 -7.55 11.71
N LYS A 550 3.16 -6.38 12.34
CA LYS A 550 2.42 -5.99 13.56
C LYS A 550 1.61 -4.70 13.42
N TRP A 551 1.09 -4.45 12.23
CA TRP A 551 0.33 -3.24 11.92
C TRP A 551 -1.00 -3.15 12.69
N ALA A 552 -1.40 -1.93 13.04
CA ALA A 552 -2.65 -1.68 13.78
C ALA A 552 -3.91 -2.07 12.98
N VAL A 553 -3.86 -1.97 11.65
CA VAL A 553 -4.98 -2.33 10.75
C VAL A 553 -5.44 -3.80 10.90
N GLN A 554 -4.56 -4.70 11.37
CA GLN A 554 -4.89 -6.12 11.54
C GLN A 554 -5.95 -6.38 12.64
N PHE A 555 -6.25 -5.40 13.50
CA PHE A 555 -7.36 -5.50 14.46
C PHE A 555 -8.74 -5.62 13.78
N GLY A 556 -8.86 -5.28 12.48
CA GLY A 556 -10.07 -5.47 11.68
C GLY A 556 -10.61 -6.92 11.66
N ALA A 557 -9.76 -7.91 11.95
CA ALA A 557 -10.16 -9.31 12.08
C ALA A 557 -11.12 -9.59 13.26
N PHE A 558 -11.21 -8.70 14.25
CA PHE A 558 -12.01 -8.91 15.46
C PHE A 558 -13.39 -8.23 15.43
N THR A 559 -13.76 -7.52 14.37
CA THR A 559 -14.98 -6.70 14.30
C THR A 559 -16.26 -7.49 14.61
N GLY A 560 -16.38 -8.70 14.07
CA GLY A 560 -17.49 -9.61 14.37
C GLY A 560 -17.57 -10.05 15.84
N LEU A 561 -16.41 -10.27 16.48
CA LEU A 561 -16.32 -10.62 17.90
C LEU A 561 -16.63 -9.40 18.80
N ALA A 562 -16.14 -8.21 18.42
CA ALA A 562 -16.40 -6.96 19.12
C ALA A 562 -17.91 -6.66 19.19
N ALA A 563 -18.64 -6.86 18.09
CA ALA A 563 -20.10 -6.71 18.06
C ALA A 563 -20.82 -7.66 19.04
N ALA A 564 -20.45 -8.93 19.04
CA ALA A 564 -21.04 -9.93 19.93
C ALA A 564 -20.70 -9.66 21.41
N LEU A 565 -19.45 -9.27 21.70
CA LEU A 565 -19.03 -8.87 23.04
C LEU A 565 -19.76 -7.60 23.52
N GLY A 566 -19.87 -6.57 22.67
CA GLY A 566 -20.57 -5.33 22.99
C GLY A 566 -22.03 -5.57 23.39
N ALA A 567 -22.74 -6.45 22.67
CA ALA A 567 -24.10 -6.85 23.03
C ALA A 567 -24.17 -7.55 24.39
N VAL A 568 -23.29 -8.53 24.65
CA VAL A 568 -23.29 -9.27 25.92
C VAL A 568 -22.93 -8.35 27.09
N THR A 569 -21.95 -7.45 26.91
CA THR A 569 -21.57 -6.44 27.90
C THR A 569 -22.74 -5.51 28.22
N ALA A 570 -23.39 -4.93 27.20
CA ALA A 570 -24.52 -4.03 27.41
C ALA A 570 -25.68 -4.73 28.15
N PHE A 571 -25.94 -6.01 27.84
CA PHE A 571 -26.96 -6.79 28.54
C PHE A 571 -26.57 -7.09 30.00
N ALA A 572 -25.34 -7.55 30.24
CA ALA A 572 -24.87 -7.92 31.58
C ALA A 572 -24.74 -6.69 32.49
N PHE A 573 -24.20 -5.59 31.96
CA PHE A 573 -23.99 -4.36 32.74
C PHE A 573 -25.30 -3.64 33.02
N ALA A 574 -26.33 -3.80 32.19
CA ALA A 574 -27.67 -3.33 32.54
C ALA A 574 -28.20 -4.02 33.81
N LEU A 575 -28.01 -5.33 33.94
CA LEU A 575 -28.42 -6.07 35.14
C LEU A 575 -27.55 -5.65 36.35
N VAL A 576 -26.24 -5.61 36.18
CA VAL A 576 -25.30 -5.24 37.26
C VAL A 576 -25.50 -3.80 37.74
N GLY A 577 -25.74 -2.86 36.83
CA GLY A 577 -25.96 -1.44 37.12
C GLY A 577 -27.31 -1.16 37.78
N LEU A 578 -28.32 -1.98 37.54
CA LEU A 578 -29.61 -1.89 38.25
C LEU A 578 -29.50 -2.31 39.72
N HIS A 579 -28.60 -3.25 40.04
CA HIS A 579 -28.32 -3.62 41.43
C HIS A 579 -27.47 -2.59 42.17
N SER A 580 -26.59 -1.83 41.49
CA SER A 580 -25.68 -0.88 42.15
C SER A 580 -25.42 0.39 41.35
N ARG A 581 -25.77 1.55 41.94
CA ARG A 581 -25.48 2.88 41.39
C ARG A 581 -23.98 3.11 41.17
N ARG A 582 -23.14 2.63 42.09
CA ARG A 582 -21.68 2.72 41.99
C ARG A 582 -21.16 2.02 40.72
N ASN A 583 -21.62 0.79 40.47
CA ASN A 583 -21.16 0.03 39.31
C ASN A 583 -21.62 0.68 37.99
N LEU A 584 -22.82 1.29 37.96
CA LEU A 584 -23.26 2.08 36.81
C LEU A 584 -22.37 3.31 36.58
N ALA A 585 -22.03 4.05 37.66
CA ALA A 585 -21.13 5.19 37.57
C ALA A 585 -19.71 4.81 37.10
N LEU A 586 -19.17 3.68 37.57
CA LEU A 586 -17.88 3.14 37.10
C LEU A 586 -17.91 2.76 35.62
N TYR A 587 -19.01 2.16 35.15
CA TYR A 587 -19.15 1.83 33.73
C TYR A 587 -19.18 3.08 32.86
N VAL A 588 -19.94 4.10 33.25
CA VAL A 588 -19.98 5.40 32.55
C VAL A 588 -18.60 6.07 32.57
N THR A 589 -17.92 6.05 33.71
CA THR A 589 -16.53 6.55 33.85
C THR A 589 -15.59 5.86 32.87
N ALA A 590 -15.65 4.54 32.77
CA ALA A 590 -14.79 3.77 31.87
C ALA A 590 -15.06 4.12 30.39
N LEU A 591 -16.33 4.30 30.00
CA LEU A 591 -16.68 4.72 28.63
C LEU A 591 -16.19 6.15 28.33
N LEU A 592 -16.35 7.08 29.27
CA LEU A 592 -15.85 8.46 29.12
C LEU A 592 -14.32 8.49 29.02
N PHE A 593 -13.62 7.65 29.79
CA PHE A 593 -12.18 7.52 29.71
C PHE A 593 -11.72 6.94 28.37
N VAL A 594 -12.42 5.92 27.85
CA VAL A 594 -12.17 5.40 26.49
C VAL A 594 -12.40 6.46 25.43
N LEU A 595 -13.45 7.28 25.55
CA LEU A 595 -13.69 8.40 24.63
C LEU A 595 -12.60 9.47 24.72
N ALA A 596 -12.14 9.82 25.92
CA ALA A 596 -11.03 10.76 26.10
C ALA A 596 -9.76 10.27 25.40
N TRP A 597 -9.46 8.97 25.51
CA TRP A 597 -8.29 8.35 24.88
C TRP A 597 -8.43 8.18 23.37
N ALA A 598 -9.63 7.90 22.88
CA ALA A 598 -9.88 7.83 21.44
C ALA A 598 -9.76 9.23 20.80
N THR A 599 -10.40 10.23 21.39
CA THR A 599 -10.48 11.61 20.86
C THR A 599 -9.20 12.44 21.02
N SER A 600 -8.11 11.87 21.54
CA SER A 600 -6.78 12.50 21.48
C SER A 600 -6.02 12.23 20.18
N GLY A 601 -6.53 11.32 19.32
CA GLY A 601 -6.00 11.13 17.96
C GLY A 601 -6.66 12.04 16.94
N THR A 602 -6.06 12.18 15.77
CA THR A 602 -6.68 12.86 14.62
C THR A 602 -7.84 12.04 14.05
N ASN A 603 -8.71 12.69 13.28
CA ASN A 603 -9.74 12.05 12.46
C ASN A 603 -9.22 11.75 11.04
N GLY A 604 -7.96 11.33 10.94
CA GLY A 604 -7.30 11.03 9.68
C GLY A 604 -7.65 9.66 9.11
N TRP A 605 -7.68 9.60 7.78
CA TRP A 605 -7.84 8.45 6.92
C TRP A 605 -6.63 8.34 5.96
N PHE A 606 -6.59 7.29 5.15
CA PHE A 606 -5.47 7.07 4.25
C PHE A 606 -5.53 7.99 3.01
N TYR A 607 -4.42 8.68 2.72
CA TYR A 607 -4.21 9.44 1.48
C TYR A 607 -5.41 10.32 1.08
N ILE A 608 -6.09 10.02 -0.03
CA ILE A 608 -7.26 10.75 -0.54
C ILE A 608 -8.51 10.69 0.34
N GLY A 609 -8.56 9.77 1.31
CA GLY A 609 -9.67 9.67 2.28
C GLY A 609 -9.79 10.90 3.19
N ASN A 610 -8.75 11.74 3.26
CA ASN A 610 -8.75 12.96 4.08
C ASN A 610 -9.42 14.17 3.42
N TYR A 611 -9.73 14.12 2.13
CA TYR A 611 -10.15 15.31 1.39
C TYR A 611 -11.51 15.81 1.88
N GLY A 612 -11.51 16.91 2.64
CA GLY A 612 -12.70 17.52 3.25
C GLY A 612 -13.12 16.97 4.61
N VAL A 613 -12.36 16.03 5.17
CA VAL A 613 -12.67 15.45 6.49
C VAL A 613 -12.33 16.45 7.60
N PRO A 614 -13.24 16.73 8.55
CA PRO A 614 -12.93 17.56 9.71
C PRO A 614 -11.84 16.94 10.59
N TRP A 615 -10.89 17.74 11.04
CA TRP A 615 -9.81 17.35 11.96
C TRP A 615 -8.96 16.16 11.46
N PHE A 616 -8.68 16.09 10.16
CA PHE A 616 -7.82 15.04 9.59
C PHE A 616 -6.34 15.20 9.98
N ASP A 617 -5.93 16.46 10.19
CA ASP A 617 -4.59 16.98 10.42
C ASP A 617 -4.27 17.23 11.90
N ARG A 618 -5.30 17.40 12.73
CA ARG A 618 -5.19 17.75 14.17
C ARG A 618 -6.22 17.01 15.01
N GLN A 619 -6.04 16.99 16.32
CA GLN A 619 -7.04 16.43 17.22
C GLN A 619 -8.35 17.26 17.23
N PRO A 620 -9.52 16.64 17.49
CA PRO A 620 -10.79 17.36 17.60
C PRO A 620 -10.77 18.44 18.69
N VAL A 621 -11.20 19.64 18.32
CA VAL A 621 -11.32 20.81 19.23
C VAL A 621 -12.72 21.43 19.13
N ILE A 622 -13.25 21.90 20.26
CA ILE A 622 -14.51 22.64 20.33
C ILE A 622 -14.25 23.94 21.09
N ALA A 623 -14.54 25.08 20.46
CA ALA A 623 -14.32 26.42 21.03
C ALA A 623 -12.91 26.62 21.63
N GLY A 624 -11.87 26.09 20.96
CA GLY A 624 -10.48 26.18 21.40
C GLY A 624 -10.04 25.12 22.42
N PHE A 625 -10.95 24.32 22.97
CA PHE A 625 -10.63 23.26 23.93
C PHE A 625 -10.58 21.89 23.24
N PRO A 626 -9.52 21.09 23.44
CA PRO A 626 -9.47 19.72 22.93
C PRO A 626 -10.60 18.86 23.49
N VAL A 627 -11.26 18.08 22.64
CA VAL A 627 -12.38 17.21 23.06
C VAL A 627 -11.92 16.14 24.07
N THR A 628 -10.67 15.70 23.97
CA THR A 628 -10.05 14.78 24.94
C THR A 628 -10.07 15.32 26.38
N THR A 629 -9.81 16.62 26.60
CA THR A 629 -9.81 17.21 27.95
C THR A 629 -11.22 17.32 28.52
N ILE A 630 -12.21 17.61 27.67
CA ILE A 630 -13.63 17.62 28.05
C ILE A 630 -14.07 16.23 28.53
N PHE A 631 -13.81 15.17 27.75
CA PHE A 631 -14.15 13.81 28.16
C PHE A 631 -13.37 13.35 29.38
N LEU A 632 -12.11 13.74 29.52
CA LEU A 632 -11.30 13.43 30.69
C LEU A 632 -11.87 14.10 31.96
N ALA A 633 -12.25 15.37 31.88
CA ALA A 633 -12.88 16.08 32.99
C ALA A 633 -14.20 15.40 33.40
N LEU A 634 -15.04 15.04 32.43
CA LEU A 634 -16.27 14.28 32.69
C LEU A 634 -15.98 12.91 33.32
N ALA A 635 -14.95 12.20 32.84
CA ALA A 635 -14.53 10.93 33.42
C ALA A 635 -14.11 11.09 34.89
N ILE A 636 -13.30 12.10 35.21
CA ILE A 636 -12.88 12.42 36.58
C ILE A 636 -14.10 12.74 37.47
N ILE A 637 -15.03 13.58 37.00
CA ILE A 637 -16.26 13.90 37.73
C ILE A 637 -17.07 12.63 38.03
N THR A 638 -17.26 11.76 37.04
CA THR A 638 -17.98 10.49 37.24
C THR A 638 -17.22 9.50 38.13
N ALA A 639 -15.88 9.54 38.13
CA ALA A 639 -15.04 8.75 39.02
C ALA A 639 -15.17 9.21 40.47
N VAL A 640 -15.14 10.53 40.70
CA VAL A 640 -15.39 11.13 42.03
C VAL A 640 -16.80 10.79 42.52
N LEU A 641 -17.81 10.86 41.64
CA LEU A 641 -19.17 10.42 41.98
C LEU A 641 -19.22 8.93 42.33
N ALA A 642 -18.51 8.07 41.60
CA ALA A 642 -18.42 6.66 41.91
C ALA A 642 -17.72 6.41 43.26
N GLY A 643 -16.67 7.17 43.59
CA GLY A 643 -16.00 7.14 44.89
C GLY A 643 -16.90 7.61 46.03
N TRP A 644 -17.63 8.71 45.84
CA TRP A 644 -18.62 9.17 46.81
C TRP A 644 -19.74 8.15 47.03
N LEU A 645 -20.27 7.56 45.95
CA LEU A 645 -21.24 6.48 46.03
C LEU A 645 -20.68 5.23 46.70
N HIS A 646 -19.36 5.03 46.67
CA HIS A 646 -18.70 3.92 47.36
C HIS A 646 -18.67 4.16 48.87
N PHE A 647 -18.19 5.32 49.33
CA PHE A 647 -18.13 5.66 50.75
C PHE A 647 -19.52 5.81 51.39
N ARG A 648 -20.52 6.26 50.62
CA ARG A 648 -21.89 6.38 51.12
C ARG A 648 -22.56 5.05 51.45
N ILE A 649 -22.07 3.92 50.93
CA ILE A 649 -22.67 2.59 51.17
C ILE A 649 -22.66 2.26 52.67
N ASP A 650 -21.63 2.70 53.40
CA ASP A 650 -21.47 2.40 54.83
C ASP A 650 -22.52 3.13 55.70
N TYR A 651 -23.04 4.26 55.22
CA TYR A 651 -24.02 5.09 55.95
C TYR A 651 -25.47 4.91 55.46
N ALA A 652 -25.68 4.67 54.16
CA ALA A 652 -27.00 4.58 53.55
C ALA A 652 -27.43 3.14 53.21
N GLY A 653 -26.55 2.16 53.42
CA GLY A 653 -26.75 0.77 53.03
C GLY A 653 -26.74 0.54 51.51
N HIS A 654 -26.97 -0.70 51.10
CA HIS A 654 -27.07 -1.08 49.68
C HIS A 654 -28.51 -0.97 49.18
N THR A 655 -28.96 0.24 48.82
CA THR A 655 -30.28 0.41 48.20
C THR A 655 -30.22 0.13 46.70
N GLU A 656 -30.89 -0.93 46.26
CA GLU A 656 -31.03 -1.24 44.84
C GLU A 656 -31.79 -0.13 44.10
N VAL A 657 -31.49 0.05 42.82
CA VAL A 657 -32.21 1.02 41.99
C VAL A 657 -33.56 0.43 41.59
N ALA A 658 -34.66 1.13 41.87
CA ALA A 658 -35.99 0.70 41.47
C ALA A 658 -36.01 0.33 39.97
N ASN A 659 -36.47 -0.89 39.65
CA ASN A 659 -36.46 -1.43 38.29
C ASN A 659 -37.62 -0.87 37.44
N THR A 660 -37.59 0.44 37.24
CA THR A 660 -38.52 1.16 36.37
C THR A 660 -38.06 1.12 34.92
N ARG A 661 -38.97 1.40 33.97
CA ARG A 661 -38.63 1.50 32.53
C ARG A 661 -37.49 2.49 32.28
N ARG A 662 -37.48 3.62 32.98
CA ARG A 662 -36.45 4.67 32.88
C ARG A 662 -35.07 4.14 33.30
N ASN A 663 -34.97 3.55 34.48
CA ASN A 663 -33.68 3.11 35.02
C ASN A 663 -33.11 1.93 34.23
N ARG A 664 -33.97 1.04 33.70
CA ARG A 664 -33.55 -0.05 32.82
C ARG A 664 -32.97 0.45 31.49
N ALA A 665 -33.56 1.50 30.91
CA ALA A 665 -33.02 2.13 29.72
C ALA A 665 -31.66 2.78 30.03
N LEU A 666 -31.59 3.64 31.07
CA LEU A 666 -30.36 4.34 31.45
C LEU A 666 -29.17 3.42 31.75
N ALA A 667 -29.41 2.25 32.35
CA ALA A 667 -28.35 1.29 32.65
C ALA A 667 -27.84 0.51 31.40
N SER A 668 -28.63 0.43 30.33
CA SER A 668 -28.33 -0.38 29.14
C SER A 668 -27.86 0.41 27.93
N THR A 669 -28.17 1.71 27.85
CA THR A 669 -27.85 2.58 26.71
C THR A 669 -26.45 3.20 26.64
N PRO A 670 -25.59 3.28 27.69
CA PRO A 670 -24.35 4.04 27.60
C PRO A 670 -23.44 3.65 26.42
N LEU A 671 -23.17 2.36 26.23
CA LEU A 671 -22.36 1.89 25.10
C LEU A 671 -23.05 2.10 23.73
N LEU A 672 -24.38 1.99 23.67
CA LEU A 672 -25.13 2.27 22.44
C LEU A 672 -24.96 3.73 22.02
N VAL A 673 -25.06 4.66 22.97
CA VAL A 673 -24.95 6.10 22.71
C VAL A 673 -23.56 6.42 22.15
N VAL A 674 -22.49 6.00 22.84
CA VAL A 674 -21.13 6.32 22.41
C VAL A 674 -20.76 5.66 21.07
N ALA A 675 -21.18 4.41 20.85
CA ALA A 675 -20.95 3.73 19.57
C ALA A 675 -21.73 4.39 18.43
N THR A 676 -22.97 4.81 18.68
CA THR A 676 -23.78 5.51 17.66
C THR A 676 -23.18 6.88 17.32
N ILE A 677 -22.72 7.64 18.32
CA ILE A 677 -22.02 8.92 18.10
C ILE A 677 -20.78 8.70 17.22
N MET A 678 -20.00 7.64 17.47
CA MET A 678 -18.82 7.35 16.66
C MET A 678 -19.18 6.99 15.21
N VAL A 679 -20.20 6.16 14.99
CA VAL A 679 -20.70 5.84 13.63
C VAL A 679 -21.19 7.10 12.91
N VAL A 680 -21.91 7.98 13.60
CA VAL A 680 -22.40 9.25 13.02
C VAL A 680 -21.23 10.19 12.70
N LEU A 681 -20.19 10.23 13.55
CA LEU A 681 -18.98 11.00 13.28
C LEU A 681 -18.26 10.47 12.03
N GLU A 682 -18.06 9.16 11.93
CA GLU A 682 -17.41 8.50 10.79
C GLU A 682 -18.16 8.78 9.48
N VAL A 683 -19.45 8.42 9.41
CA VAL A 683 -20.29 8.60 8.21
C VAL A 683 -20.47 10.08 7.89
N GLY A 684 -20.72 10.90 8.91
CA GLY A 684 -20.90 12.34 8.78
C GLY A 684 -19.66 13.05 8.26
N SER A 685 -18.46 12.63 8.70
CA SER A 685 -17.20 13.21 8.24
C SER A 685 -16.97 12.99 6.74
N MET A 686 -17.21 11.77 6.25
CA MET A 686 -17.08 11.44 4.82
C MET A 686 -18.18 12.08 3.97
N ALA A 687 -19.43 12.04 4.45
CA ALA A 687 -20.56 12.65 3.74
C ALA A 687 -20.38 14.17 3.63
N LYS A 688 -19.95 14.84 4.71
CA LYS A 688 -19.62 16.26 4.71
C LYS A 688 -18.49 16.57 3.73
N GLY A 689 -17.40 15.80 3.77
CA GLY A 689 -16.27 15.97 2.85
C GLY A 689 -16.69 15.89 1.39
N PHE A 690 -17.57 14.95 1.05
CA PHE A 690 -18.16 14.83 -0.29
C PHE A 690 -19.03 16.03 -0.67
N VAL A 691 -20.04 16.36 0.14
CA VAL A 691 -21.03 17.39 -0.19
C VAL A 691 -20.42 18.79 -0.23
N GLN A 692 -19.53 19.10 0.73
CA GLN A 692 -18.92 20.43 0.83
C GLN A 692 -17.97 20.74 -0.32
N ARG A 693 -17.27 19.71 -0.85
CA ARG A 693 -16.22 19.90 -1.87
C ARG A 693 -16.72 19.70 -3.30
N TYR A 694 -17.94 19.22 -3.53
CA TYR A 694 -18.41 18.97 -4.89
C TYR A 694 -18.40 20.27 -5.73
N PRO A 695 -17.80 20.29 -6.94
CA PRO A 695 -17.40 19.14 -7.79
C PRO A 695 -15.95 18.66 -7.67
N VAL A 696 -15.14 19.14 -6.73
CA VAL A 696 -13.75 18.72 -6.50
C VAL A 696 -13.65 17.20 -6.25
N TYR A 697 -12.49 16.61 -6.58
CA TYR A 697 -12.24 15.18 -6.39
C TYR A 697 -12.48 14.72 -4.94
N THR A 698 -13.26 13.66 -4.81
CA THR A 698 -13.43 12.88 -3.58
C THR A 698 -13.62 11.41 -3.93
N THR A 699 -13.33 10.49 -3.01
CA THR A 699 -13.55 9.05 -3.25
C THR A 699 -15.03 8.74 -3.57
N ALA A 700 -15.94 9.49 -2.94
CA ALA A 700 -17.38 9.37 -3.16
C ALA A 700 -17.77 9.80 -4.59
N LYS A 701 -17.26 10.95 -5.07
CA LYS A 701 -17.46 11.40 -6.46
C LYS A 701 -16.96 10.34 -7.44
N ALA A 702 -15.75 9.81 -7.24
CA ALA A 702 -15.17 8.80 -8.13
C ALA A 702 -16.02 7.53 -8.20
N ASN A 703 -16.48 7.00 -7.05
CA ASN A 703 -17.34 5.81 -7.04
C ASN A 703 -18.72 6.08 -7.65
N LEU A 704 -19.30 7.27 -7.42
CA LEU A 704 -20.58 7.66 -8.01
C LEU A 704 -20.46 7.78 -9.54
N SER A 705 -19.44 8.45 -10.05
CA SER A 705 -19.16 8.56 -11.49
C SER A 705 -18.95 7.19 -12.15
N ALA A 706 -18.24 6.28 -11.47
CA ALA A 706 -18.07 4.90 -11.94
C ALA A 706 -19.42 4.15 -12.02
N LEU A 707 -20.31 4.32 -11.03
CA LEU A 707 -21.63 3.69 -11.05
C LEU A 707 -22.54 4.29 -12.13
N THR A 708 -22.58 5.61 -12.26
CA THR A 708 -23.42 6.29 -13.25
C THR A 708 -22.97 6.03 -14.68
N SER A 709 -21.68 5.77 -14.88
CA SER A 709 -21.12 5.35 -16.17
C SER A 709 -21.23 3.83 -16.41
N GLY A 710 -21.95 3.08 -15.58
CA GLY A 710 -22.14 1.64 -15.76
C GLY A 710 -20.88 0.80 -15.56
N LEU A 711 -19.95 1.25 -14.71
CA LEU A 711 -18.61 0.68 -14.53
C LEU A 711 -17.77 0.69 -15.81
N SER A 712 -18.08 1.58 -16.75
CA SER A 712 -17.33 1.74 -17.99
C SER A 712 -15.90 2.18 -17.72
N SER A 713 -15.04 1.93 -18.70
CA SER A 713 -13.66 2.40 -18.67
C SER A 713 -13.52 3.91 -18.89
N ASP A 714 -14.62 4.64 -19.11
CA ASP A 714 -14.58 6.06 -19.49
C ASP A 714 -14.59 6.99 -18.27
N SER A 715 -14.89 6.46 -17.08
CA SER A 715 -14.74 7.17 -15.79
C SER A 715 -13.48 6.67 -15.09
N CYS A 716 -12.40 7.44 -15.15
CA CYS A 716 -11.06 7.07 -14.70
C CYS A 716 -10.67 7.65 -13.34
N ALA A 717 -11.69 8.00 -12.53
CA ALA A 717 -11.55 8.46 -11.16
C ALA A 717 -10.60 9.66 -11.06
N MET A 718 -9.40 9.50 -10.49
CA MET A 718 -8.50 10.63 -10.25
C MET A 718 -7.85 11.14 -11.54
N ALA A 719 -7.74 10.30 -12.58
CA ALA A 719 -7.14 10.70 -13.85
C ALA A 719 -7.95 11.79 -14.59
N ASP A 720 -9.25 11.88 -14.34
CA ASP A 720 -10.15 12.87 -14.95
C ASP A 720 -10.08 14.25 -14.24
N ASP A 721 -9.68 14.24 -12.97
CA ASP A 721 -9.60 15.42 -12.11
C ASP A 721 -8.17 15.95 -11.94
N VAL A 722 -7.14 15.17 -12.26
CA VAL A 722 -5.75 15.65 -12.32
C VAL A 722 -5.51 16.33 -13.66
N LEU A 723 -5.00 17.55 -13.61
CA LEU A 723 -4.58 18.36 -14.75
C LEU A 723 -3.07 18.30 -14.90
N VAL A 724 -2.60 18.13 -16.13
CA VAL A 724 -1.20 17.95 -16.51
C VAL A 724 -0.78 19.05 -17.48
N GLU A 725 0.36 19.66 -17.23
CA GLU A 725 1.04 20.59 -18.14
C GLU A 725 2.12 19.82 -18.94
N ALA A 726 1.78 19.36 -20.14
CA ALA A 726 2.67 18.48 -20.93
C ALA A 726 3.90 19.20 -21.51
N ASP A 727 3.73 20.44 -22.02
CA ASP A 727 4.83 21.32 -22.39
C ASP A 727 4.77 22.60 -21.55
N THR A 728 5.70 22.71 -20.61
CA THR A 728 5.81 23.84 -19.68
C THR A 728 6.30 25.13 -20.34
N ASN A 729 6.86 25.04 -21.56
CA ASN A 729 7.37 26.19 -22.29
C ASN A 729 6.29 26.88 -23.13
N ALA A 730 5.24 26.16 -23.52
CA ALA A 730 4.15 26.70 -24.35
C ALA A 730 3.34 27.80 -23.65
N GLY A 731 3.24 27.73 -22.32
CA GLY A 731 2.50 28.69 -21.50
C GLY A 731 3.26 29.96 -21.11
N MET A 732 4.56 30.06 -21.43
CA MET A 732 5.44 31.15 -20.97
C MET A 732 4.95 32.51 -21.45
N LEU A 733 4.70 33.43 -20.52
CA LEU A 733 4.24 34.77 -20.88
C LEU A 733 5.39 35.58 -21.48
N GLN A 734 5.06 36.39 -22.47
CA GLN A 734 6.00 37.33 -23.09
C GLN A 734 5.86 38.72 -22.43
N PRO A 735 6.96 39.45 -22.22
CA PRO A 735 6.88 40.84 -21.76
C PRO A 735 6.17 41.69 -22.82
N VAL A 736 5.39 42.68 -22.38
CA VAL A 736 4.79 43.66 -23.30
C VAL A 736 5.92 44.42 -24.02
N PRO A 737 5.90 44.52 -25.36
CA PRO A 737 6.92 45.24 -26.13
C PRO A 737 7.04 46.71 -25.72
N GLY A 738 8.22 47.30 -25.89
CA GLY A 738 8.46 48.73 -25.65
C GLY A 738 8.81 49.10 -24.19
N GLN A 739 8.93 48.12 -23.29
CA GLN A 739 9.47 48.34 -21.95
C GLN A 739 11.00 48.39 -21.93
N THR A 740 11.57 49.11 -20.97
CA THR A 740 13.01 49.15 -20.72
C THR A 740 13.38 48.31 -19.50
N TRP A 741 14.42 47.49 -19.62
CA TRP A 741 14.98 46.68 -18.53
C TRP A 741 16.50 46.72 -18.54
N GLY A 742 17.11 46.36 -17.40
CA GLY A 742 18.55 46.37 -17.19
C GLY A 742 19.27 45.13 -17.72
N GLU A 743 20.48 44.88 -17.20
CA GLU A 743 21.41 43.87 -17.70
C GLU A 743 20.89 42.42 -17.65
N TYR A 744 20.03 42.08 -16.69
CA TYR A 744 19.51 40.72 -16.51
C TYR A 744 18.17 40.45 -17.21
N GLY A 745 17.76 41.33 -18.13
CA GLY A 745 16.58 41.14 -18.95
C GLY A 745 15.24 41.45 -18.25
N PRO A 746 14.10 41.09 -18.88
CA PRO A 746 12.76 41.49 -18.43
C PRO A 746 12.36 40.87 -17.08
N LEU A 747 13.00 39.78 -16.64
CA LEU A 747 12.73 39.19 -15.33
C LEU A 747 13.31 40.02 -14.18
N GLY A 748 14.48 40.63 -14.38
CA GLY A 748 15.13 41.53 -13.40
C GLY A 748 14.54 42.95 -13.38
N GLY A 749 13.84 43.35 -14.45
CA GLY A 749 13.27 44.69 -14.57
C GLY A 749 14.35 45.76 -14.73
N GLN A 750 14.12 46.97 -14.22
CA GLN A 750 15.03 48.11 -14.41
C GLN A 750 16.26 48.05 -13.51
N ASN A 751 16.07 47.89 -12.20
CA ASN A 751 17.14 47.96 -11.19
C ASN A 751 17.01 46.80 -10.17
N PRO A 752 17.34 45.56 -10.54
CA PRO A 752 17.40 44.46 -9.58
C PRO A 752 18.57 44.69 -8.59
N VAL A 753 18.31 44.51 -7.29
CA VAL A 753 19.30 44.59 -6.21
C VAL A 753 19.42 43.21 -5.58
N GLY A 754 20.62 42.65 -5.48
CA GLY A 754 20.85 41.35 -4.80
C GLY A 754 20.15 40.14 -5.43
N PHE A 755 19.50 40.29 -6.59
CA PHE A 755 18.99 39.17 -7.38
C PHE A 755 19.89 39.00 -8.60
N THR A 756 20.48 37.82 -8.76
CA THR A 756 21.40 37.51 -9.87
C THR A 756 20.97 36.26 -10.64
N PRO A 757 21.38 36.08 -11.91
CA PRO A 757 21.03 34.89 -12.69
C PRO A 757 21.54 33.56 -12.12
N ASN A 758 22.60 33.59 -11.31
CA ASN A 758 23.20 32.42 -10.69
C ASN A 758 22.96 32.36 -9.17
N GLY A 759 22.07 33.20 -8.64
CA GLY A 759 21.72 33.25 -7.21
C GLY A 759 20.78 32.13 -6.76
N ILE A 760 20.97 30.91 -7.26
CA ILE A 760 20.28 29.70 -6.81
C ILE A 760 21.31 28.77 -6.19
N SER A 761 21.00 28.19 -5.02
CA SER A 761 21.86 27.17 -4.40
C SER A 761 21.97 25.93 -5.30
N ASP A 762 23.15 25.32 -5.34
CA ASP A 762 23.36 24.04 -6.01
C ASP A 762 22.74 22.86 -5.24
N THR A 763 22.48 23.05 -3.95
CA THR A 763 21.89 22.07 -3.05
C THR A 763 20.58 22.61 -2.48
N LEU A 764 19.45 22.02 -2.88
CA LEU A 764 18.09 22.44 -2.49
C LEU A 764 17.42 21.48 -1.51
N GLU A 765 18.20 20.91 -0.59
CA GLU A 765 17.68 19.98 0.41
C GLU A 765 16.69 20.68 1.35
N PRO A 766 15.55 20.07 1.68
CA PRO A 766 14.62 20.60 2.67
C PRO A 766 15.32 20.84 4.03
N PRO A 767 15.05 21.95 4.73
CA PRO A 767 15.72 22.30 5.98
C PRO A 767 15.40 21.32 7.13
N LYS A 768 14.25 20.63 7.04
CA LYS A 768 13.84 19.60 7.98
C LYS A 768 13.51 18.34 7.20
N PRO A 769 14.07 17.18 7.60
CA PRO A 769 13.71 15.93 6.96
C PRO A 769 12.27 15.54 7.35
N VAL A 770 11.66 14.71 6.49
CA VAL A 770 10.37 14.11 6.82
C VAL A 770 10.62 12.99 7.82
N VAL A 771 9.97 13.08 8.98
CA VAL A 771 9.98 12.02 9.99
C VAL A 771 8.70 11.21 9.84
N ALA A 772 8.84 9.92 9.54
CA ALA A 772 7.71 9.01 9.49
C ALA A 772 7.25 8.67 10.90
N ASN A 773 5.93 8.62 11.06
CA ASN A 773 5.34 8.10 12.29
C ASN A 773 5.55 6.58 12.35
N PRO A 774 5.96 6.02 13.50
CA PRO A 774 6.03 4.58 13.69
C PRO A 774 4.68 3.90 13.41
N GLY A 775 4.72 2.72 12.80
CA GLY A 775 3.51 1.96 12.46
C GLY A 775 2.95 2.24 11.07
N THR A 776 3.55 3.17 10.30
CA THR A 776 3.17 3.44 8.91
C THR A 776 3.26 2.17 8.07
N VAL A 777 2.13 1.76 7.49
CA VAL A 777 2.07 0.59 6.59
C VAL A 777 2.94 0.83 5.36
N ASN A 778 3.58 -0.23 4.85
CA ASN A 778 4.51 -0.17 3.72
C ASN A 778 5.74 0.73 3.96
N SER A 779 6.27 0.69 5.18
CA SER A 779 7.57 1.27 5.53
C SER A 779 8.49 0.19 6.08
N ASP A 780 9.75 0.16 5.64
CA ASP A 780 10.74 -0.81 6.11
C ASP A 780 11.71 -0.26 7.17
N GLY A 781 11.44 0.97 7.64
CA GLY A 781 12.14 1.58 8.76
C GLY A 781 12.09 0.72 10.02
N SER A 782 13.20 0.71 10.77
CA SER A 782 13.25 -0.01 12.05
C SER A 782 12.24 0.60 13.04
N PRO A 783 11.45 -0.22 13.76
CA PRO A 783 10.53 0.29 14.76
C PRO A 783 11.22 0.87 16.01
N ASN A 784 12.53 0.67 16.15
CA ASN A 784 13.31 1.10 17.31
C ASN A 784 13.92 2.50 17.16
N LYS A 785 13.77 3.15 15.99
CA LYS A 785 14.28 4.50 15.73
C LYS A 785 13.32 5.28 14.83
N PRO A 786 13.28 6.62 14.93
CA PRO A 786 12.55 7.43 13.97
C PRO A 786 13.02 7.11 12.55
N ASN A 787 12.06 6.98 11.64
CA ASN A 787 12.36 6.76 10.24
C ASN A 787 12.42 8.12 9.55
N VAL A 788 13.61 8.54 9.17
CA VAL A 788 13.90 9.88 8.66
C VAL A 788 14.28 9.76 7.20
N GLY A 789 13.64 10.55 6.35
CA GLY A 789 13.96 10.59 4.94
C GLY A 789 13.88 12.00 4.38
N ILE A 790 14.60 12.18 3.26
CA ILE A 790 14.58 13.41 2.48
C ILE A 790 14.24 12.99 1.05
N ALA A 791 13.28 13.66 0.44
CA ALA A 791 13.07 13.58 -1.00
C ALA A 791 12.46 14.88 -1.51
N TYR A 792 12.64 15.07 -2.80
CA TYR A 792 12.01 16.08 -3.62
C TYR A 792 11.77 15.44 -4.99
N ALA A 793 10.98 16.11 -5.84
CA ALA A 793 10.63 15.58 -7.14
C ALA A 793 11.87 15.47 -8.06
N ALA A 794 11.83 14.57 -9.05
CA ALA A 794 12.93 14.39 -9.98
C ALA A 794 13.38 15.70 -10.66
N GLY A 795 14.67 16.03 -10.53
CA GLY A 795 15.27 17.21 -11.15
C GLY A 795 14.96 18.54 -10.43
N THR A 796 14.31 18.53 -9.27
CA THR A 796 14.02 19.76 -8.50
C THR A 796 15.04 20.06 -7.40
N GLY A 797 16.07 19.23 -7.26
CA GLY A 797 17.06 19.28 -6.17
C GLY A 797 18.21 20.27 -6.32
N GLY A 798 18.31 20.95 -7.46
CA GLY A 798 19.41 21.85 -7.79
C GLY A 798 20.39 21.23 -8.79
N GLY A 799 21.57 21.84 -8.92
CA GLY A 799 22.61 21.47 -9.88
C GLY A 799 22.80 22.46 -11.01
N TYR A 800 23.73 22.14 -11.92
CA TYR A 800 24.16 23.01 -13.01
C TYR A 800 23.59 22.55 -14.37
N GLY A 801 23.21 23.52 -15.19
CA GLY A 801 22.67 23.31 -16.54
C GLY A 801 23.47 24.05 -17.61
N PRO A 802 23.06 23.95 -18.88
CA PRO A 802 23.62 24.78 -19.95
C PRO A 802 23.36 26.28 -19.68
N VAL A 803 24.12 27.15 -20.33
CA VAL A 803 23.97 28.61 -20.19
C VAL A 803 22.60 29.05 -20.71
N GLY A 804 21.82 29.70 -19.86
CA GLY A 804 20.49 30.23 -20.19
C GLY A 804 20.50 31.65 -20.76
N VAL A 805 19.30 32.17 -21.07
CA VAL A 805 19.11 33.46 -21.79
C VAL A 805 19.77 34.66 -21.11
N ASN A 806 19.76 34.72 -19.78
CA ASN A 806 20.37 35.81 -19.01
C ASN A 806 21.72 35.40 -18.38
N GLY A 807 22.37 34.35 -18.90
CA GLY A 807 23.68 33.89 -18.43
C GLY A 807 23.65 32.93 -17.23
N SER A 808 22.47 32.52 -16.77
CA SER A 808 22.31 31.54 -15.68
C SER A 808 22.87 30.16 -16.06
N ARG A 809 23.55 29.47 -15.14
CA ARG A 809 24.04 28.09 -15.29
C ARG A 809 23.35 27.12 -14.32
N VAL A 810 22.07 27.36 -14.06
CA VAL A 810 21.26 26.58 -13.11
C VAL A 810 20.50 25.48 -13.85
N TYR A 811 20.37 24.31 -13.25
CA TYR A 811 19.51 23.25 -13.78
C TYR A 811 18.03 23.63 -13.61
N LEU A 812 17.32 23.78 -14.73
CA LEU A 812 15.90 24.10 -14.74
C LEU A 812 15.04 22.82 -14.65
N PRO A 813 14.08 22.76 -13.72
CA PRO A 813 13.18 21.62 -13.54
C PRO A 813 12.06 21.61 -14.60
N PHE A 814 11.20 20.58 -14.54
CA PHE A 814 9.93 20.52 -15.29
C PHE A 814 10.04 20.56 -16.82
N GLY A 815 11.24 20.33 -17.36
CA GLY A 815 11.51 20.45 -18.79
C GLY A 815 11.50 21.90 -19.31
N LEU A 816 11.66 22.89 -18.42
CA LEU A 816 11.82 24.29 -18.81
C LEU A 816 13.12 24.46 -19.61
N ASP A 817 13.01 25.11 -20.76
CA ASP A 817 14.11 25.30 -21.70
C ASP A 817 15.01 26.48 -21.27
N PRO A 818 16.29 26.23 -20.92
CA PRO A 818 17.22 27.27 -20.51
C PRO A 818 17.46 28.32 -21.60
N ALA A 819 17.31 27.96 -22.89
CA ALA A 819 17.48 28.89 -24.01
C ALA A 819 16.30 29.85 -24.17
N ARG A 820 15.23 29.71 -23.38
CA ARG A 820 14.06 30.60 -23.38
C ARG A 820 13.66 31.11 -22.00
N THR A 821 14.19 30.51 -20.93
CA THR A 821 13.75 30.78 -19.55
C THR A 821 14.87 31.46 -18.76
N PRO A 822 14.79 32.77 -18.48
CA PRO A 822 15.69 33.43 -17.53
C PRO A 822 15.39 33.01 -16.09
N VAL A 823 16.38 33.14 -15.22
CA VAL A 823 16.27 32.86 -13.77
C VAL A 823 16.80 34.05 -12.99
N MET A 824 16.22 34.33 -11.82
CA MET A 824 16.78 35.27 -10.84
C MET A 824 16.70 34.64 -9.45
N GLY A 825 17.73 34.81 -8.61
CA GLY A 825 17.70 34.39 -7.21
C GLY A 825 18.62 35.22 -6.31
N SER A 826 18.39 35.16 -5.00
CA SER A 826 19.10 35.96 -3.97
C SER A 826 20.15 35.18 -3.17
N TYR A 827 20.44 33.92 -3.53
CA TYR A 827 21.38 33.09 -2.77
C TYR A 827 22.78 33.70 -2.75
N LYS A 828 23.39 33.77 -1.54
CA LYS A 828 24.72 34.36 -1.24
C LYS A 828 24.80 35.89 -1.36
N GLU A 829 23.69 36.58 -1.56
CA GLU A 829 23.63 38.05 -1.52
C GLU A 829 23.28 38.57 -0.11
N ASN A 830 23.77 37.89 0.93
CA ASN A 830 23.38 38.04 2.34
C ASN A 830 23.91 39.33 3.01
N THR A 831 24.46 40.27 2.23
CA THR A 831 24.93 41.57 2.72
C THR A 831 24.03 42.73 2.31
N VAL A 832 23.07 42.47 1.42
CA VAL A 832 22.13 43.45 0.89
C VAL A 832 20.71 42.90 0.98
N ALA A 833 19.73 43.77 1.26
CA ALA A 833 18.33 43.40 1.15
C ALA A 833 17.97 43.30 -0.34
N ALA A 834 17.80 42.08 -0.85
CA ALA A 834 17.59 41.83 -2.27
C ALA A 834 16.15 42.20 -2.68
N LYS A 835 16.02 42.91 -3.80
CA LYS A 835 14.74 43.37 -4.35
C LYS A 835 14.74 43.31 -5.87
N ALA A 836 13.68 42.77 -6.46
CA ALA A 836 13.48 42.78 -7.89
C ALA A 836 12.00 42.97 -8.23
N THR A 837 11.72 43.72 -9.30
CA THR A 837 10.38 43.85 -9.86
C THR A 837 10.48 43.63 -11.35
N SER A 838 9.82 42.58 -11.86
CA SER A 838 9.91 42.23 -13.26
C SER A 838 9.24 43.27 -14.16
N ALA A 839 9.51 43.21 -15.46
CA ALA A 839 8.69 43.84 -16.48
C ALA A 839 7.24 43.32 -16.44
N TRP A 840 6.32 44.04 -17.08
CA TRP A 840 4.94 43.60 -17.28
C TRP A 840 4.88 42.51 -18.35
N TYR A 841 4.36 41.34 -17.98
CA TYR A 841 4.08 40.22 -18.86
C TYR A 841 2.63 40.26 -19.33
N GLN A 842 2.42 40.06 -20.63
CA GLN A 842 1.09 40.07 -21.24
C GLN A 842 0.32 38.81 -20.86
N LEU A 843 -0.85 38.96 -20.25
CA LEU A 843 -1.77 37.85 -20.01
C LEU A 843 -2.52 37.50 -21.30
N PRO A 844 -2.78 36.21 -21.56
CA PRO A 844 -3.67 35.80 -22.63
C PRO A 844 -5.13 36.17 -22.30
N PRO A 845 -6.04 36.12 -23.30
CA PRO A 845 -7.47 36.19 -23.04
C PRO A 845 -7.91 35.15 -22.00
N ARG A 846 -8.89 35.50 -21.17
CA ARG A 846 -9.41 34.60 -20.13
C ARG A 846 -10.18 33.45 -20.76
N THR A 847 -9.83 32.23 -20.36
CA THR A 847 -10.52 31.02 -20.78
C THR A 847 -10.61 30.04 -19.60
N ALA A 848 -11.66 29.20 -19.58
CA ALA A 848 -11.92 28.28 -18.47
C ALA A 848 -10.93 27.10 -18.40
N ASP A 849 -10.30 26.74 -19.51
CA ASP A 849 -9.27 25.71 -19.66
C ASP A 849 -7.89 26.14 -19.13
N ARG A 850 -7.68 27.44 -18.88
CA ARG A 850 -6.42 28.00 -18.38
C ARG A 850 -6.64 28.84 -17.12
N PRO A 851 -7.03 28.23 -15.98
CA PRO A 851 -7.47 28.96 -14.79
C PRO A 851 -6.35 29.48 -13.87
N LEU A 852 -5.07 29.26 -14.21
CA LEU A 852 -3.92 29.55 -13.34
C LEU A 852 -2.87 30.44 -14.03
N VAL A 853 -2.17 31.24 -13.23
CA VAL A 853 -0.81 31.70 -13.54
C VAL A 853 0.13 30.94 -12.60
N THR A 854 1.24 30.42 -13.11
CA THR A 854 2.23 29.67 -12.34
C THR A 854 3.62 30.26 -12.48
N VAL A 855 4.41 30.14 -11.41
CA VAL A 855 5.81 30.57 -11.37
C VAL A 855 6.61 29.42 -10.78
N ALA A 856 7.64 28.94 -11.49
CA ALA A 856 8.58 27.99 -10.89
C ALA A 856 9.52 28.77 -9.95
N ALA A 857 9.62 28.31 -8.71
CA ALA A 857 10.41 28.96 -7.67
C ALA A 857 11.15 27.94 -6.79
N ALA A 858 12.26 28.37 -6.17
CA ALA A 858 13.08 27.60 -5.24
C ALA A 858 13.39 28.45 -3.99
N GLY A 859 13.86 27.82 -2.91
CA GLY A 859 14.18 28.49 -1.65
C GLY A 859 12.97 28.74 -0.74
N ALA A 860 13.14 29.60 0.27
CA ALA A 860 12.15 29.87 1.32
C ALA A 860 11.18 31.00 0.92
N ILE A 861 9.90 30.69 0.75
CA ILE A 861 8.89 31.66 0.28
C ILE A 861 7.71 31.68 1.25
N TRP A 862 7.25 32.88 1.60
CA TRP A 862 6.07 33.09 2.41
C TRP A 862 4.81 32.75 1.61
N TYR A 863 3.99 31.86 2.16
CA TYR A 863 2.61 31.64 1.71
C TYR A 863 1.66 31.35 2.90
N TYR A 864 0.35 31.35 2.61
CA TYR A 864 -0.70 30.88 3.51
C TYR A 864 -1.32 29.59 2.96
N ASP A 865 -1.64 28.64 3.82
CA ASP A 865 -2.35 27.42 3.42
C ASP A 865 -3.88 27.58 3.34
N GLU A 866 -4.61 26.49 3.09
CA GLU A 866 -6.09 26.49 2.98
C GLU A 866 -6.76 26.95 4.31
N GLU A 867 -6.12 26.64 5.44
CA GLU A 867 -6.53 27.00 6.79
C GLU A 867 -6.07 28.40 7.25
N HIS A 868 -5.39 29.15 6.37
CA HIS A 868 -4.76 30.45 6.65
C HIS A 868 -3.64 30.38 7.70
N GLU A 869 -3.04 29.21 7.89
CA GLU A 869 -1.80 29.07 8.64
C GLU A 869 -0.65 29.71 7.86
N PHE A 870 0.25 30.34 8.60
CA PHE A 870 1.38 31.06 8.06
C PHE A 870 2.59 30.14 7.94
N HIS A 871 3.21 30.09 6.76
CA HIS A 871 4.50 29.45 6.55
C HIS A 871 5.59 30.50 6.33
N TYR A 872 6.64 30.43 7.15
CA TYR A 872 7.74 31.38 7.12
C TYR A 872 8.61 31.25 5.85
N GLY A 873 8.98 32.39 5.27
CA GLY A 873 9.85 32.53 4.11
C GLY A 873 9.89 33.99 3.65
N GLN A 874 10.34 34.23 2.42
CA GLN A 874 10.50 35.58 1.87
C GLN A 874 9.35 35.98 0.93
N SER A 875 9.22 37.28 0.65
CA SER A 875 8.06 37.82 -0.07
C SER A 875 8.22 37.69 -1.58
N LEU A 876 7.42 36.83 -2.20
CA LEU A 876 7.21 36.78 -3.64
C LEU A 876 5.73 36.99 -3.93
N LYS A 877 5.37 38.08 -4.61
CA LYS A 877 3.99 38.40 -4.99
C LYS A 877 3.85 38.50 -6.50
N LEU A 878 2.65 38.21 -6.99
CA LEU A 878 2.24 38.52 -8.36
C LEU A 878 1.33 39.75 -8.34
N GLN A 879 1.73 40.83 -9.02
CA GLN A 879 0.94 42.05 -9.15
C GLN A 879 0.20 42.06 -10.49
N TRP A 880 -1.12 42.23 -10.42
CA TRP A 880 -1.98 42.40 -11.60
C TRP A 880 -1.88 43.83 -12.14
N GLY A 881 -2.20 44.02 -13.41
CA GLY A 881 -2.22 45.34 -14.01
C GLY A 881 -3.09 45.44 -15.26
N VAL A 882 -3.36 46.69 -15.64
CA VAL A 882 -4.02 47.06 -16.90
C VAL A 882 -3.01 47.79 -17.78
N HIS A 883 -2.71 47.22 -18.93
CA HIS A 883 -2.05 47.87 -20.05
C HIS A 883 -3.11 48.60 -20.87
N ARG A 884 -3.05 49.94 -20.84
CA ARG A 884 -4.00 50.81 -21.52
C ARG A 884 -3.61 51.02 -22.98
N PRO A 885 -4.55 51.40 -23.86
CA PRO A 885 -4.26 51.68 -25.27
C PRO A 885 -3.23 52.80 -25.51
N ASP A 886 -3.02 53.68 -24.53
CA ASP A 886 -2.02 54.75 -24.57
C ASP A 886 -0.58 54.27 -24.25
N GLY A 887 -0.39 52.97 -24.01
CA GLY A 887 0.88 52.36 -23.64
C GLY A 887 1.23 52.46 -22.16
N SER A 888 0.37 53.07 -21.33
CA SER A 888 0.59 53.17 -19.88
C SER A 888 0.15 51.90 -19.15
N PHE A 889 0.85 51.58 -18.05
CA PHE A 889 0.51 50.48 -17.16
C PHE A 889 -0.09 51.02 -15.87
N GLN A 890 -1.30 50.57 -15.52
CA GLN A 890 -1.88 50.77 -14.21
C GLN A 890 -1.68 49.52 -13.37
N ALA A 891 -0.91 49.64 -12.29
CA ALA A 891 -0.79 48.57 -11.31
C ALA A 891 -2.09 48.42 -10.51
N LEU A 892 -2.52 47.18 -10.29
CA LEU A 892 -3.62 46.79 -9.44
C LEU A 892 -3.05 46.08 -8.19
N ASP A 893 -3.90 45.30 -7.51
CA ASP A 893 -3.54 44.54 -6.32
C ASP A 893 -2.46 43.48 -6.60
N ALA A 894 -1.66 43.22 -5.56
CA ALA A 894 -0.68 42.15 -5.54
C ALA A 894 -1.14 41.01 -4.63
N VAL A 895 -1.06 39.79 -5.13
CA VAL A 895 -1.54 38.58 -4.44
C VAL A 895 -0.37 37.70 -3.99
N GLN A 896 -0.60 37.00 -2.88
CA GLN A 896 0.32 35.98 -2.37
C GLN A 896 0.20 34.69 -3.20
N PRO A 897 1.26 33.85 -3.24
CA PRO A 897 1.21 32.58 -3.93
C PRO A 897 0.44 31.54 -3.13
N ILE A 898 -0.14 30.56 -3.83
CA ILE A 898 -0.47 29.26 -3.27
C ILE A 898 0.74 28.35 -3.43
N ASP A 899 1.16 27.73 -2.33
CA ASP A 899 2.14 26.66 -2.29
C ASP A 899 1.56 25.46 -1.51
N VAL A 900 2.07 24.26 -1.78
CA VAL A 900 1.56 23.00 -1.22
C VAL A 900 2.47 22.37 -0.18
N PHE A 901 3.76 22.72 -0.20
CA PHE A 901 4.73 22.08 0.66
C PHE A 901 5.92 23.00 0.93
N ALA A 902 6.22 23.24 2.20
CA ALA A 902 7.39 24.02 2.60
C ALA A 902 8.68 23.23 2.34
N GLN A 903 9.49 23.69 1.37
CA GLN A 903 10.77 23.09 0.99
C GLN A 903 11.67 24.11 0.27
N TYR A 904 12.95 23.78 0.06
CA TYR A 904 13.87 24.58 -0.76
C TYR A 904 13.92 24.15 -2.22
N ALA A 905 13.55 22.91 -2.53
CA ALA A 905 13.48 22.39 -3.88
C ALA A 905 12.56 23.24 -4.79
N TRP A 906 12.84 23.16 -6.09
CA TRP A 906 12.01 23.80 -7.10
C TRP A 906 10.57 23.29 -7.04
N ARG A 907 9.62 24.21 -7.14
CA ARG A 907 8.18 23.95 -7.10
C ARG A 907 7.42 25.00 -7.90
N ASN A 908 6.13 24.76 -8.15
CA ASN A 908 5.28 25.70 -8.87
C ASN A 908 4.37 26.44 -7.89
N LEU A 909 4.61 27.74 -7.74
CA LEU A 909 3.68 28.64 -7.07
C LEU A 909 2.48 28.88 -7.98
N ARG A 910 1.28 28.95 -7.41
CA ARG A 910 0.03 29.06 -8.16
C ARG A 910 -0.70 30.36 -7.80
N PHE A 911 -1.19 31.05 -8.82
CA PHE A 911 -2.01 32.25 -8.69
C PHE A 911 -3.28 32.04 -9.53
N PRO A 912 -4.40 31.65 -8.91
CA PRO A 912 -5.66 31.50 -9.61
C PRO A 912 -6.08 32.78 -10.34
N LEU A 913 -6.39 32.66 -11.63
CA LEU A 913 -6.87 33.79 -12.43
C LEU A 913 -8.20 34.36 -11.89
N ALA A 914 -8.97 33.56 -11.15
CA ALA A 914 -10.16 34.03 -10.45
C ALA A 914 -9.90 35.13 -9.41
N TRP A 915 -8.66 35.30 -8.93
CA TRP A 915 -8.28 36.38 -8.01
C TRP A 915 -7.95 37.69 -8.72
N ALA A 916 -7.67 37.63 -10.01
CA ALA A 916 -7.32 38.82 -10.78
C ALA A 916 -8.59 39.60 -11.17
N PRO A 917 -8.60 40.93 -11.06
CA PRO A 917 -9.70 41.76 -11.55
C PRO A 917 -10.05 41.47 -13.02
N PRO A 918 -11.32 41.59 -13.44
CA PRO A 918 -11.75 41.30 -14.82
C PRO A 918 -10.97 42.06 -15.90
N GLU A 919 -10.54 43.28 -15.60
CA GLU A 919 -9.78 44.17 -16.47
C GLU A 919 -8.27 43.85 -16.54
N ALA A 920 -7.76 42.96 -15.68
CA ALA A 920 -6.34 42.64 -15.62
C ALA A 920 -5.89 41.88 -16.88
N ASN A 921 -5.03 42.53 -17.68
CA ASN A 921 -4.47 42.03 -18.93
C ASN A 921 -2.94 41.91 -18.91
N VAL A 922 -2.28 42.35 -17.84
CA VAL A 922 -0.85 42.15 -17.60
C VAL A 922 -0.58 41.72 -16.15
N ALA A 923 0.57 41.09 -15.91
CA ALA A 923 1.04 40.73 -14.58
C ALA A 923 2.55 40.93 -14.46
N ARG A 924 3.06 41.15 -13.25
CA ARG A 924 4.51 41.19 -12.97
C ARG A 924 4.83 40.57 -11.60
N ILE A 925 6.04 40.08 -11.45
CA ILE A 925 6.54 39.54 -10.17
C ILE A 925 7.15 40.68 -9.36
N VAL A 926 6.82 40.73 -8.07
CA VAL A 926 7.42 41.62 -7.08
C VAL A 926 8.08 40.75 -6.01
N ALA A 927 9.41 40.74 -6.00
CA ALA A 927 10.26 39.93 -5.15
C ALA A 927 11.00 40.82 -4.14
N ASP A 928 10.92 40.48 -2.85
CA ASP A 928 11.56 41.19 -1.75
C ASP A 928 12.08 40.20 -0.71
N ASP A 929 13.40 40.20 -0.53
CA ASP A 929 14.15 39.40 0.43
C ASP A 929 14.96 40.34 1.34
N PRO A 930 14.35 40.84 2.43
CA PRO A 930 15.02 41.72 3.37
C PRO A 930 15.87 40.95 4.41
N ASN A 931 15.83 39.62 4.43
CA ASN A 931 16.51 38.81 5.43
C ASN A 931 17.95 38.51 4.97
N LEU A 932 18.90 38.61 5.90
CA LEU A 932 20.32 38.41 5.63
C LEU A 932 20.85 37.05 6.13
N SER A 933 19.94 36.15 6.52
CA SER A 933 20.30 34.80 6.97
C SER A 933 20.68 33.92 5.78
N ASP A 934 21.68 33.04 5.96
CA ASP A 934 22.21 32.18 4.89
C ASP A 934 21.19 31.19 4.31
N ASP A 935 20.13 30.89 5.07
CA ASP A 935 19.05 29.97 4.72
C ASP A 935 17.77 30.68 4.23
N GLN A 936 17.77 32.01 4.21
CA GLN A 936 16.67 32.84 3.74
C GLN A 936 17.06 33.44 2.39
N TRP A 937 16.62 32.74 1.35
CA TRP A 937 16.79 33.16 -0.03
C TRP A 937 15.69 32.50 -0.86
N PHE A 938 15.43 33.05 -2.04
CA PHE A 938 14.60 32.36 -3.03
C PHE A 938 15.04 32.71 -4.44
N GLY A 939 14.55 31.93 -5.38
CA GLY A 939 14.67 32.27 -6.79
C GLY A 939 13.43 31.88 -7.57
N PHE A 940 13.28 32.49 -8.73
CA PHE A 940 12.06 32.43 -9.52
C PHE A 940 12.34 32.54 -11.02
N THR A 941 11.34 32.10 -11.78
CA THR A 941 11.27 32.14 -13.24
C THR A 941 10.16 33.10 -13.69
N PRO A 942 10.04 33.44 -14.99
CA PRO A 942 8.92 34.23 -15.48
C PRO A 942 7.56 33.54 -15.22
N PRO A 943 6.48 34.33 -15.08
CA PRO A 943 5.14 33.76 -14.97
C PRO A 943 4.72 33.10 -16.27
N ARG A 944 3.95 32.01 -16.15
CA ARG A 944 3.34 31.31 -17.28
C ARG A 944 1.88 31.00 -17.00
N VAL A 945 1.06 30.93 -18.04
CA VAL A 945 -0.32 30.44 -17.95
C VAL A 945 -0.31 29.04 -18.55
N PRO A 946 -0.37 27.96 -17.76
CA PRO A 946 -0.23 26.60 -18.28
C PRO A 946 -1.37 26.25 -19.24
N THR A 947 -1.07 25.44 -20.25
CA THR A 947 -2.07 24.72 -21.06
C THR A 947 -2.30 23.36 -20.42
N LEU A 948 -3.49 23.17 -19.86
CA LEU A 948 -3.81 22.02 -19.04
C LEU A 948 -4.68 21.04 -19.82
N GLN A 949 -4.34 19.76 -19.74
CA GLN A 949 -5.17 18.64 -20.17
C GLN A 949 -5.33 17.64 -19.01
N THR A 950 -6.30 16.74 -19.07
CA THR A 950 -6.44 15.74 -18.00
C THR A 950 -5.32 14.71 -18.03
N ALA A 951 -5.02 14.09 -16.89
CA ALA A 951 -4.07 12.99 -16.82
C ALA A 951 -4.54 11.78 -17.64
N GLN A 952 -5.86 11.58 -17.78
CA GLN A 952 -6.43 10.55 -18.64
C GLN A 952 -6.15 10.79 -20.13
N GLU A 953 -6.30 12.02 -20.61
CA GLU A 953 -5.96 12.40 -21.99
C GLU A 953 -4.45 12.28 -22.25
N PHE A 954 -3.62 12.69 -21.28
CA PHE A 954 -2.17 12.66 -21.42
C PHE A 954 -1.58 11.24 -21.39
N LEU A 955 -1.94 10.42 -20.39
CA LEU A 955 -1.36 9.08 -20.20
C LEU A 955 -2.06 8.01 -21.04
N GLY A 956 -3.35 8.19 -21.35
CA GLY A 956 -4.18 7.17 -21.98
C GLY A 956 -4.40 5.94 -21.10
N LYS A 957 -4.72 4.81 -21.74
CA LYS A 957 -5.00 3.51 -21.09
C LYS A 957 -3.99 2.40 -21.44
N GLN A 958 -3.13 2.63 -22.43
CA GLN A 958 -2.23 1.61 -22.99
C GLN A 958 -0.79 1.76 -22.53
N THR A 959 -0.36 3.01 -22.33
CA THR A 959 0.98 3.36 -21.85
C THR A 959 1.28 2.65 -20.54
N PRO A 960 2.42 1.94 -20.43
CA PRO A 960 2.83 1.29 -19.19
C PRO A 960 3.23 2.34 -18.14
N VAL A 961 2.52 2.36 -17.02
CA VAL A 961 2.75 3.31 -15.92
C VAL A 961 3.19 2.59 -14.66
N MET A 962 4.24 3.07 -14.00
CA MET A 962 4.57 2.66 -12.64
C MET A 962 3.70 3.45 -11.64
N MET A 963 2.61 2.85 -11.17
CA MET A 963 1.81 3.44 -10.10
C MET A 963 2.35 3.02 -8.74
N ASP A 964 2.69 3.98 -7.88
CA ASP A 964 3.08 3.69 -6.51
C ASP A 964 1.90 3.10 -5.72
N ILE A 965 2.22 2.32 -4.68
CA ILE A 965 1.29 1.55 -3.85
C ILE A 965 0.04 2.34 -3.43
N ALA A 966 0.23 3.58 -2.99
CA ALA A 966 -0.84 4.43 -2.49
C ALA A 966 -1.78 4.96 -3.59
N THR A 967 -1.28 5.15 -4.81
CA THR A 967 -2.01 5.81 -5.91
C THR A 967 -2.70 4.83 -6.84
N ALA A 968 -2.29 3.57 -6.89
CA ALA A 968 -2.78 2.61 -7.87
C ALA A 968 -4.30 2.33 -7.79
N ALA A 969 -4.94 2.53 -6.64
CA ALA A 969 -6.41 2.41 -6.51
C ALA A 969 -7.18 3.62 -7.11
N ASN A 970 -6.51 4.76 -7.25
CA ASN A 970 -7.08 6.02 -7.72
C ASN A 970 -7.03 6.17 -9.24
N PHE A 971 -6.15 5.40 -9.90
CA PHE A 971 -5.93 5.38 -11.34
C PHE A 971 -6.30 4.00 -11.93
N PRO A 972 -7.58 3.57 -11.84
CA PRO A 972 -7.98 2.21 -12.21
C PRO A 972 -7.90 1.95 -13.74
N CYS A 973 -7.86 3.01 -14.56
CA CYS A 973 -7.79 2.92 -16.01
C CYS A 973 -6.37 2.77 -16.55
N GLN A 974 -5.38 3.41 -15.91
CA GLN A 974 -3.98 3.35 -16.31
C GLN A 974 -3.48 1.91 -16.16
N ARG A 975 -2.74 1.42 -17.17
CA ARG A 975 -2.20 0.05 -17.18
C ARG A 975 -0.85 0.04 -16.46
N PRO A 976 -0.66 -0.79 -15.42
CA PRO A 976 0.67 -1.01 -14.86
C PRO A 976 1.58 -1.66 -15.92
N PHE A 977 2.89 -1.42 -15.85
CA PHE A 977 3.82 -2.17 -16.71
C PHE A 977 3.71 -3.67 -16.41
N SER A 978 3.81 -4.49 -17.46
CA SER A 978 3.67 -5.94 -17.35
C SER A 978 4.99 -6.61 -16.99
N GLU A 979 4.90 -7.79 -16.37
CA GLU A 979 6.02 -8.69 -16.15
C GLU A 979 5.70 -9.99 -16.87
N HIS A 980 6.58 -10.45 -17.76
CA HIS A 980 6.36 -11.68 -18.53
C HIS A 980 7.65 -12.48 -18.65
N LEU A 981 7.59 -13.78 -18.36
CA LEU A 981 8.75 -14.69 -18.39
C LEU A 981 9.96 -14.20 -17.56
N GLY A 982 9.71 -13.46 -16.48
CA GLY A 982 10.75 -12.92 -15.59
C GLY A 982 11.42 -11.63 -16.10
N VAL A 983 10.94 -11.06 -17.21
CA VAL A 983 11.38 -9.80 -17.79
C VAL A 983 10.27 -8.76 -17.63
N ALA A 984 10.62 -7.55 -17.18
CA ALA A 984 9.67 -6.44 -17.08
C ALA A 984 9.55 -5.65 -18.40
N GLU A 985 8.37 -5.10 -18.64
CA GLU A 985 8.18 -3.99 -19.57
C GLU A 985 8.67 -2.69 -18.92
N LEU A 986 9.41 -1.85 -19.65
CA LEU A 986 9.85 -0.57 -19.08
C LEU A 986 8.66 0.41 -19.03
N PRO A 987 8.36 1.02 -17.86
CA PRO A 987 7.34 2.05 -17.77
C PRO A 987 7.81 3.36 -18.42
N GLU A 988 6.87 4.11 -18.99
CA GLU A 988 7.12 5.45 -19.56
C GLU A 988 6.85 6.58 -18.55
N TYR A 989 5.99 6.31 -17.57
CA TYR A 989 5.63 7.28 -16.54
C TYR A 989 5.56 6.63 -15.16
N ARG A 990 5.67 7.44 -14.12
CA ARG A 990 5.39 7.07 -12.73
C ARG A 990 4.36 8.01 -12.13
N ILE A 991 3.43 7.45 -11.35
CA ILE A 991 2.47 8.20 -10.54
C ILE A 991 2.82 8.02 -9.07
N LEU A 992 3.09 9.12 -8.38
CA LEU A 992 3.53 9.16 -6.99
C LEU A 992 2.47 9.79 -6.08
N PRO A 993 2.36 9.36 -4.80
CA PRO A 993 1.53 10.04 -3.81
C PRO A 993 2.18 11.37 -3.38
N ASN A 994 1.59 12.04 -2.38
CA ASN A 994 2.16 13.25 -1.78
C ASN A 994 3.58 13.05 -1.23
N VAL A 995 4.33 14.15 -1.07
CA VAL A 995 5.77 14.10 -0.73
C VAL A 995 6.05 13.31 0.54
N LYS A 996 5.26 13.52 1.60
CA LYS A 996 5.40 12.79 2.86
C LYS A 996 5.29 11.28 2.65
N GLN A 997 4.28 10.82 1.92
CA GLN A 997 4.03 9.40 1.66
C GLN A 997 5.10 8.77 0.75
N VAL A 998 5.62 9.52 -0.24
CA VAL A 998 6.73 9.05 -1.10
C VAL A 998 7.96 8.71 -0.27
N VAL A 999 8.36 9.65 0.60
CA VAL A 999 9.58 9.54 1.41
C VAL A 999 9.51 8.35 2.36
N VAL A 1000 8.41 8.22 3.10
CA VAL A 1000 8.33 7.29 4.23
C VAL A 1000 7.84 5.90 3.84
N SER A 1001 7.28 5.76 2.64
CA SER A 1001 6.69 4.51 2.18
C SER A 1001 7.19 4.11 0.79
N SER A 1002 6.82 4.83 -0.27
CA SER A 1002 7.10 4.37 -1.65
C SER A 1002 8.58 4.10 -1.90
N ASN A 1003 9.45 5.06 -1.58
CA ASN A 1003 10.88 4.94 -1.87
C ASN A 1003 11.58 3.87 -1.04
N MET A 1004 11.07 3.61 0.16
CA MET A 1004 11.60 2.61 1.09
C MET A 1004 11.14 1.20 0.72
N TRP A 1005 9.84 1.05 0.44
CA TRP A 1005 9.22 -0.24 0.13
C TRP A 1005 9.65 -0.78 -1.23
N GLN A 1006 9.73 0.08 -2.24
CA GLN A 1006 9.98 -0.29 -3.63
C GLN A 1006 11.47 -0.23 -4.03
N SER A 1007 12.36 -0.09 -3.04
CA SER A 1007 13.79 0.10 -3.26
C SER A 1007 14.48 -1.07 -3.99
N ALA A 1008 15.51 -0.75 -4.78
CA ALA A 1008 16.32 -1.73 -5.51
C ALA A 1008 16.96 -2.78 -4.58
N GLN A 1009 17.47 -2.33 -3.41
CA GLN A 1009 18.09 -3.20 -2.39
C GLN A 1009 17.14 -4.26 -1.81
N LYS A 1010 15.83 -4.06 -1.98
CA LYS A 1010 14.77 -4.93 -1.46
C LYS A 1010 14.03 -5.67 -2.57
N GLY A 1011 14.51 -5.54 -3.80
CA GLY A 1011 13.96 -6.20 -4.98
C GLY A 1011 12.64 -5.64 -5.44
N GLY A 1012 12.39 -4.33 -5.23
CA GLY A 1012 11.27 -3.64 -5.86
C GLY A 1012 11.60 -3.17 -7.29
N PRO A 1013 10.63 -2.58 -8.01
CA PRO A 1013 10.79 -2.14 -9.41
C PRO A 1013 11.96 -1.20 -9.67
N PHE A 1014 12.42 -0.45 -8.65
CA PHE A 1014 13.59 0.41 -8.75
C PHE A 1014 14.87 -0.33 -9.13
N LEU A 1015 14.90 -1.65 -8.92
CA LEU A 1015 16.02 -2.51 -9.31
C LEU A 1015 16.43 -2.28 -10.76
N PHE A 1016 15.48 -2.33 -11.72
CA PHE A 1016 15.77 -2.11 -13.13
C PHE A 1016 15.45 -0.67 -13.59
N ILE A 1017 14.49 0.01 -12.96
CA ILE A 1017 14.12 1.39 -13.33
C ILE A 1017 15.30 2.34 -13.12
N GLN A 1018 15.95 2.33 -11.96
CA GLN A 1018 17.08 3.25 -11.68
C GLN A 1018 18.32 2.93 -12.53
N ALA A 1019 18.42 1.68 -13.01
CA ALA A 1019 19.51 1.22 -13.85
C ALA A 1019 19.32 1.61 -15.33
N LEU A 1020 18.08 1.67 -15.82
CA LEU A 1020 17.76 1.84 -17.24
C LEU A 1020 17.09 3.17 -17.61
N LEU A 1021 16.49 3.86 -16.64
CA LEU A 1021 15.65 5.03 -16.87
C LEU A 1021 16.13 6.23 -16.04
N ARG A 1022 16.09 7.42 -16.65
CA ARG A 1022 16.22 8.71 -15.98
C ARG A 1022 14.83 9.28 -15.73
N THR A 1023 14.69 10.09 -14.68
CA THR A 1023 13.41 10.69 -14.29
C THR A 1023 13.38 12.18 -14.52
N SER A 1024 12.23 12.69 -14.97
CA SER A 1024 11.91 14.11 -15.00
C SER A 1024 10.49 14.35 -14.48
N THR A 1025 10.27 15.41 -13.71
CA THR A 1025 8.93 15.71 -13.15
C THR A 1025 8.08 16.50 -14.13
N ILE A 1026 6.80 16.14 -14.25
CA ILE A 1026 5.78 16.89 -14.99
C ILE A 1026 4.93 17.69 -13.99
N PRO A 1027 4.70 19.00 -14.20
CA PRO A 1027 3.79 19.77 -13.36
C PRO A 1027 2.36 19.27 -13.46
N THR A 1028 1.75 19.03 -12.31
CA THR A 1028 0.37 18.59 -12.21
C THR A 1028 -0.40 19.35 -11.14
N TYR A 1029 -1.71 19.44 -11.32
CA TYR A 1029 -2.62 20.22 -10.49
C TYR A 1029 -3.90 19.43 -10.28
N LEU A 1030 -4.49 19.50 -9.09
CA LEU A 1030 -5.82 18.94 -8.87
C LEU A 1030 -6.86 19.98 -9.27
N ARG A 1031 -7.77 19.62 -10.18
CA ARG A 1031 -8.81 20.52 -10.70
C ARG A 1031 -9.60 21.14 -9.54
N ASP A 1032 -9.64 22.47 -9.51
CA ASP A 1032 -10.38 23.29 -8.55
C ASP A 1032 -9.92 23.15 -7.07
N ASP A 1033 -8.77 22.52 -6.82
CA ASP A 1033 -8.19 22.33 -5.48
C ASP A 1033 -6.68 22.62 -5.50
N TRP A 1034 -6.37 23.91 -5.70
CA TRP A 1034 -5.01 24.39 -5.93
C TRP A 1034 -4.08 24.32 -4.71
N TYR A 1035 -4.64 24.10 -3.51
CA TYR A 1035 -3.91 23.95 -2.24
C TYR A 1035 -3.49 22.50 -1.96
N ARG A 1036 -3.89 21.54 -2.80
CA ARG A 1036 -3.68 20.12 -2.49
C ARG A 1036 -2.39 19.57 -3.09
N ASP A 1037 -1.50 19.05 -2.22
CA ASP A 1037 -0.47 18.09 -2.64
C ASP A 1037 -1.15 16.73 -2.86
N TRP A 1038 -1.65 16.51 -4.07
CA TRP A 1038 -2.22 15.23 -4.45
C TRP A 1038 -1.13 14.18 -4.69
N GLY A 1039 0.05 14.60 -5.12
CA GLY A 1039 1.11 13.73 -5.63
C GLY A 1039 1.79 14.34 -6.85
N SER A 1040 2.48 13.51 -7.63
CA SER A 1040 3.21 13.95 -8.82
C SER A 1040 3.23 12.90 -9.93
N ILE A 1041 3.51 13.35 -11.15
CA ILE A 1041 3.78 12.48 -12.30
C ILE A 1041 5.22 12.71 -12.73
N GLU A 1042 5.96 11.61 -12.90
CA GLU A 1042 7.30 11.63 -13.48
C GLU A 1042 7.26 10.95 -14.85
N LYS A 1043 8.05 11.48 -15.79
CA LYS A 1043 8.37 10.84 -17.06
C LYS A 1043 9.68 10.05 -16.91
N TYR A 1044 9.72 8.90 -17.57
CA TYR A 1044 10.93 8.10 -17.71
C TYR A 1044 11.53 8.25 -19.10
N ASP A 1045 12.82 8.58 -19.14
CA ASP A 1045 13.62 8.64 -20.37
C ASP A 1045 14.70 7.54 -20.33
N PRO A 1046 14.78 6.65 -21.33
CA PRO A 1046 15.80 5.60 -21.36
C PRO A 1046 17.24 6.16 -21.33
N VAL A 1047 18.10 5.56 -20.50
CA VAL A 1047 19.54 5.88 -20.46
C VAL A 1047 20.20 5.55 -21.81
N VAL A 1048 19.80 4.44 -22.43
CA VAL A 1048 20.18 4.04 -23.78
C VAL A 1048 18.92 4.01 -24.64
N PRO A 1049 18.86 4.73 -25.78
CA PRO A 1049 17.67 4.75 -26.63
C PRO A 1049 17.31 3.37 -27.18
N ALA A 1050 16.01 3.08 -27.31
CA ALA A 1050 15.52 1.81 -27.83
C ALA A 1050 16.01 1.46 -29.25
N GLY A 1051 16.32 2.47 -30.08
CA GLY A 1051 16.92 2.28 -31.40
C GLY A 1051 18.36 1.73 -31.37
N GLN A 1052 19.07 1.87 -30.24
CA GLN A 1052 20.42 1.33 -30.04
C GLN A 1052 20.41 0.03 -29.22
N ALA A 1053 19.44 -0.10 -28.30
CA ALA A 1053 19.25 -1.27 -27.46
C ALA A 1053 17.77 -1.72 -27.47
N PRO A 1054 17.30 -2.40 -28.53
CA PRO A 1054 15.94 -2.91 -28.59
C PRO A 1054 15.66 -3.95 -27.49
N VAL A 1055 14.39 -4.23 -27.24
CA VAL A 1055 13.96 -5.28 -26.31
C VAL A 1055 14.46 -6.64 -26.82
N ALA A 1056 15.02 -7.45 -25.92
CA ALA A 1056 15.53 -8.77 -26.26
C ALA A 1056 14.40 -9.73 -26.64
N THR A 1057 14.64 -10.54 -27.67
CA THR A 1057 13.83 -11.73 -27.96
C THR A 1057 14.14 -12.79 -26.91
N ILE A 1058 13.10 -13.40 -26.35
CA ILE A 1058 13.19 -14.41 -25.29
C ILE A 1058 12.88 -15.78 -25.87
N ASP A 1059 13.83 -16.72 -25.76
CA ASP A 1059 13.61 -18.11 -26.15
C ASP A 1059 12.88 -18.84 -25.02
N GLN A 1060 11.63 -19.19 -25.28
CA GLN A 1060 10.78 -19.89 -24.33
C GLN A 1060 10.87 -21.42 -24.50
N GLY A 1061 10.98 -22.12 -23.38
CA GLY A 1061 10.95 -23.58 -23.31
C GLY A 1061 10.09 -24.09 -22.16
N THR A 1062 10.09 -25.40 -21.93
CA THR A 1062 9.40 -26.02 -20.80
C THR A 1062 10.20 -27.20 -20.28
N GLN A 1063 10.26 -27.33 -18.96
CA GLN A 1063 10.86 -28.48 -18.28
C GLN A 1063 9.91 -29.04 -17.23
N GLN A 1064 10.05 -30.33 -16.92
CA GLN A 1064 9.31 -30.96 -15.83
C GLN A 1064 10.21 -31.06 -14.59
N VAL A 1065 9.77 -30.50 -13.47
CA VAL A 1065 10.50 -30.51 -12.20
C VAL A 1065 9.64 -31.10 -11.09
N PHE A 1066 10.28 -31.73 -10.10
CA PHE A 1066 9.59 -32.26 -8.93
C PHE A 1066 9.33 -31.16 -7.89
N GLY A 1067 8.34 -31.35 -7.02
CA GLY A 1067 7.93 -30.33 -6.06
C GLY A 1067 8.95 -29.99 -4.97
N PHE A 1068 10.04 -30.76 -4.87
CA PHE A 1068 11.16 -30.54 -3.96
C PHE A 1068 12.44 -30.05 -4.67
N SER A 1069 12.42 -29.89 -6.00
CA SER A 1069 13.57 -29.38 -6.76
C SER A 1069 13.80 -27.90 -6.48
N ARG A 1070 15.01 -27.53 -6.04
CA ARG A 1070 15.41 -26.14 -5.78
C ARG A 1070 16.75 -25.83 -6.44
N PRO A 1071 16.79 -25.12 -7.59
CA PRO A 1071 18.03 -24.80 -8.30
C PRO A 1071 18.78 -23.63 -7.62
N GLY A 1072 19.22 -23.84 -6.38
CA GLY A 1072 19.92 -22.85 -5.57
C GLY A 1072 19.03 -21.69 -5.06
N PRO A 1073 19.59 -20.81 -4.21
CA PRO A 1073 18.89 -19.63 -3.68
C PRO A 1073 18.76 -18.51 -4.72
N ILE A 1074 17.69 -17.73 -4.64
CA ILE A 1074 17.63 -16.40 -5.28
C ILE A 1074 18.61 -15.46 -4.55
N ARG A 1075 19.27 -14.58 -5.32
CA ARG A 1075 20.12 -13.51 -4.80
C ARG A 1075 19.28 -12.37 -4.18
N ALA A 1076 18.61 -12.66 -3.06
CA ALA A 1076 17.81 -11.71 -2.29
C ALA A 1076 18.64 -11.01 -1.20
N LEU A 1077 19.74 -10.39 -1.62
CA LEU A 1077 20.68 -9.64 -0.77
C LEU A 1077 21.02 -8.31 -1.45
N PRO A 1078 21.17 -7.22 -0.67
CA PRO A 1078 21.45 -5.90 -1.22
C PRO A 1078 22.73 -5.84 -2.08
#